data_AF-A0A7X7QXZ4-F1
#
_entry.id   AF-A0A7X7QXZ4-F1
#
_cell.length_a   1.000
_cell.length_b   1.000
_cell.length_c   1.000
_cell.angle_alpha   90.00
_cell.angle_beta   90.00
_cell.angle_gamma   90.00
#
_symmetry.space_group_name_H-M   'P 1'
#
loop_
_entity.id
_entity.type
_entity.pdbx_description
1 polymer ?
#
loop_
_entity_poly.entity_id
_entity_poly.type
_entity_poly.pdbx_seq_one_letter_code
_entity_poly.pdbx_strand_id
1 'polypeptide(L)'
;MTERRELPLLGPRGSLRGMALFVVLAVLTILSIFAVAFVALSNLEITTSQVTSHGMQSDALARSGIEHAKCLLWYDARHDRPGADAPSDIWSSAFQAPLPGVRPDADADLIPNNGPNGDGNDAAWLAVRDAAGALIGRYAVAVQDEASKININTACLIPPLKPNQGLSPRELLLGDGGARGIPVGRDALIRLLKERFGPNRVPGARGDDNGNNSFLMADGLDNNANGVIDELDEGIDEYDEYVPSQPFGDDRAFSSMAEAWMAMAPGVPPSAQRLALTRQHATIASRDVNRRWDAAAAAWRPRCNLNIAPARDVYSALKDANDQQHFENESRNLRCIAANLADYRDENAVLTTISSEYGVEAVCFNEILANEGSKIRRPYDVQNYLTGDRADTRVHCLAYLYGTVDYREPTQYGHTMDLQSTNVAMRELFFRNGEVAFRILTNRTQLVGQTIRVVLRDYPEVAEGYYNAFTDFRSLLQSRGGGYTSGVRINWPENIWANCYMAVFDKRPATNADRFPRKVFSIRRSTTDNVLYLDAKGVSAEDLEKLKNVGYLYAQLRGWVWDKALYAELPSVSTWLVCQGLDPQKYYRVFIHETNLETPTDDKVGGHQYSKYLDVDGTLARSSRQECRRLRYRYDDGTAKRPDQRGCMDIYLTSTSECQPLARNRVNAIYFARPDIIELINISDRPISIRNWSLVANTGSLAYELGAIDKAIGYSREFGGRTADPNPVIRPGEYFYLCNNAEIFDFEHGSPRNGSWGSSLNEAMPLYEIDDDTWGVRFQIRSVSESRGANNQWISRVTCGNESWKRDQFLNEVAEFQTTRASTSRSVSPDGVRYQINGGNTRNTLIFDTFKLKEYSDIQPGDYVMIVGMPRVGG
;
A
#
# COMPACT_ATOMS: atom_id res chain seq x y z
N MET A 1 -113.25 63.62 -6.20
CA MET A 1 -113.61 64.79 -7.02
C MET A 1 -114.12 64.29 -8.35
N THR A 2 -115.43 64.31 -8.45
CA THR A 2 -116.26 64.24 -9.66
C THR A 2 -115.79 65.22 -10.72
N GLU A 3 -115.61 64.77 -11.95
CA GLU A 3 -116.10 65.55 -13.08
C GLU A 3 -116.41 64.65 -14.27
N ARG A 4 -117.73 64.57 -14.53
CA ARG A 4 -118.31 64.15 -15.80
C ARG A 4 -117.82 65.09 -16.89
N ARG A 5 -117.41 64.53 -18.02
CA ARG A 5 -117.64 65.17 -19.32
C ARG A 5 -118.27 64.16 -20.26
N GLU A 6 -119.50 64.52 -20.65
CA GLU A 6 -120.36 63.80 -21.55
C GLU A 6 -119.80 63.82 -22.98
N LEU A 7 -120.01 62.70 -23.67
CA LEU A 7 -119.78 62.47 -25.10
C LEU A 7 -120.69 63.36 -25.96
N PRO A 8 -120.27 63.71 -27.19
CA PRO A 8 -121.22 63.88 -28.29
C PRO A 8 -121.27 62.62 -29.15
N LEU A 9 -122.47 62.05 -29.21
CA LEU A 9 -122.91 61.00 -30.12
C LEU A 9 -122.88 61.49 -31.58
N LEU A 10 -122.10 60.82 -32.43
CA LEU A 10 -122.33 60.73 -33.87
C LEU A 10 -122.31 59.24 -34.26
N GLY A 11 -123.48 58.63 -34.41
CA GLY A 11 -123.62 57.36 -35.14
C GLY A 11 -123.66 57.64 -36.65
N PRO A 12 -123.15 56.74 -37.51
CA PRO A 12 -123.97 55.58 -37.86
C PRO A 12 -123.19 54.27 -38.13
N ARG A 13 -123.76 53.14 -37.70
CA ARG A 13 -123.70 51.79 -38.34
C ARG A 13 -122.38 51.25 -38.93
N GLY A 14 -121.21 51.68 -38.46
CA GLY A 14 -119.90 51.17 -38.88
C GLY A 14 -119.09 50.39 -37.81
N SER A 15 -119.48 50.47 -36.53
CA SER A 15 -118.59 50.12 -35.41
C SER A 15 -118.53 48.64 -34.99
N LEU A 16 -119.54 47.82 -35.33
CA LEU A 16 -119.51 46.38 -35.03
C LEU A 16 -118.50 45.63 -35.92
N ARG A 17 -118.32 46.07 -37.18
CA ARG A 17 -117.31 45.50 -38.08
C ARG A 17 -115.89 45.92 -37.72
N GLY A 18 -115.69 47.15 -37.22
CA GLY A 18 -114.38 47.66 -36.77
C GLY A 18 -113.90 47.07 -35.45
N MET A 19 -114.78 46.90 -34.45
CA MET A 19 -114.43 46.21 -33.19
C MET A 19 -114.21 44.71 -33.40
N ALA A 20 -115.04 44.05 -34.23
CA ALA A 20 -114.79 42.65 -34.59
C ALA A 20 -113.44 42.49 -35.32
N LEU A 21 -113.09 43.41 -36.22
CA LEU A 21 -111.79 43.42 -36.88
C LEU A 21 -110.64 43.60 -35.88
N PHE A 22 -110.78 44.49 -34.88
CA PHE A 22 -109.75 44.72 -33.86
C PHE A 22 -109.57 43.52 -32.93
N VAL A 23 -110.66 42.87 -32.52
CA VAL A 23 -110.61 41.64 -31.71
C VAL A 23 -110.02 40.49 -32.53
N VAL A 24 -110.39 40.34 -33.80
CA VAL A 24 -109.81 39.33 -34.71
C VAL A 24 -108.32 39.61 -34.92
N LEU A 25 -107.91 40.87 -35.11
CA LEU A 25 -106.50 41.25 -35.21
C LEU A 25 -105.75 40.98 -33.90
N ALA A 26 -106.30 41.33 -32.74
CA ALA A 26 -105.68 41.05 -31.45
C ALA A 26 -105.51 39.54 -31.21
N VAL A 27 -106.54 38.73 -31.52
CA VAL A 27 -106.48 37.28 -31.45
C VAL A 27 -105.47 36.72 -32.45
N LEU A 28 -105.44 37.20 -33.70
CA LEU A 28 -104.44 36.79 -34.70
C LEU A 28 -103.02 37.19 -34.30
N THR A 29 -102.83 38.34 -33.66
CA THR A 29 -101.51 38.81 -33.20
C THR A 29 -101.03 37.95 -32.03
N ILE A 30 -101.91 37.65 -31.07
CA ILE A 30 -101.63 36.72 -29.97
C ILE A 30 -101.30 35.32 -30.50
N LEU A 31 -102.10 34.80 -31.43
CA LEU A 31 -101.84 33.51 -32.08
C LEU A 31 -100.52 33.51 -32.87
N SER A 32 -100.17 34.62 -33.52
CA SER A 32 -98.89 34.76 -34.24
C SER A 32 -97.70 34.79 -33.28
N ILE A 33 -97.82 35.49 -32.15
CA ILE A 33 -96.79 35.49 -31.10
C ILE A 33 -96.63 34.10 -30.49
N PHE A 34 -97.75 33.40 -30.20
CA PHE A 34 -97.69 32.01 -29.72
C PHE A 34 -97.08 31.08 -30.75
N ALA A 35 -97.40 31.22 -32.04
CA ALA A 35 -96.80 30.43 -33.10
C ALA A 35 -95.28 30.67 -33.21
N VAL A 36 -94.82 31.93 -33.15
CA VAL A 36 -93.39 32.28 -33.19
C VAL A 36 -92.65 31.78 -31.95
N ALA A 37 -93.23 31.94 -30.76
CA ALA A 37 -92.65 31.45 -29.51
C ALA A 37 -92.57 29.92 -29.49
N PHE A 38 -93.61 29.23 -29.98
CA PHE A 38 -93.63 27.78 -30.12
C PHE A 38 -92.54 27.30 -31.09
N VAL A 39 -92.40 27.93 -32.26
CA VAL A 39 -91.32 27.60 -33.21
C VAL A 39 -89.93 27.85 -32.61
N ALA A 40 -89.72 28.95 -31.89
CA ALA A 40 -88.45 29.25 -31.24
C ALA A 40 -88.10 28.23 -30.14
N LEU A 41 -89.06 27.86 -29.30
CA LEU A 41 -88.88 26.86 -28.25
C LEU A 41 -88.65 25.46 -28.85
N SER A 42 -89.42 25.07 -29.87
CA SER A 42 -89.19 23.79 -30.57
C SER A 42 -87.81 23.73 -31.24
N ASN A 43 -87.34 24.84 -31.83
CA ASN A 43 -85.98 24.89 -32.40
C ASN A 43 -84.90 24.79 -31.31
N LEU A 44 -85.08 25.44 -30.16
CA LEU A 44 -84.17 25.30 -29.02
C LEU A 44 -84.17 23.88 -28.45
N GLU A 45 -85.33 23.22 -28.33
CA GLU A 45 -85.43 21.83 -27.89
C GLU A 45 -84.77 20.87 -28.90
N ILE A 46 -85.02 21.05 -30.20
CA ILE A 46 -84.35 20.26 -31.25
C ILE A 46 -82.85 20.46 -31.18
N THR A 47 -82.36 21.70 -31.06
CA THR A 47 -80.93 21.99 -30.97
C THR A 47 -80.32 21.39 -29.70
N THR A 48 -81.00 21.50 -28.55
CA THR A 48 -80.54 20.92 -27.28
C THR A 48 -80.52 19.40 -27.33
N SER A 49 -81.54 18.79 -27.93
CA SER A 49 -81.62 17.33 -28.15
C SER A 49 -80.50 16.86 -29.08
N GLN A 50 -80.24 17.57 -30.17
CA GLN A 50 -79.14 17.29 -31.09
C GLN A 50 -77.77 17.44 -30.42
N VAL A 51 -77.53 18.53 -29.68
CA VAL A 51 -76.27 18.74 -28.93
C VAL A 51 -76.07 17.64 -27.89
N THR A 52 -77.13 17.26 -27.16
CA THR A 52 -77.05 16.19 -26.16
C THR A 52 -76.78 14.83 -26.83
N SER A 53 -77.46 14.54 -27.94
CA SER A 53 -77.28 13.30 -28.72
C SER A 53 -75.88 13.20 -29.31
N HIS A 54 -75.40 14.27 -29.96
CA HIS A 54 -74.03 14.36 -30.45
C HIS A 54 -72.99 14.29 -29.32
N GLY A 55 -73.30 14.86 -28.16
CA GLY A 55 -72.47 14.76 -26.96
C GLY A 55 -72.34 13.32 -26.47
N MET A 56 -73.46 12.58 -26.37
CA MET A 56 -73.44 11.15 -26.02
C MET A 56 -72.69 10.30 -27.06
N GLN A 57 -72.89 10.59 -28.36
CA GLN A 57 -72.17 9.91 -29.44
C GLN A 57 -70.66 10.19 -29.38
N SER A 58 -70.28 11.44 -29.13
CA SER A 58 -68.87 11.84 -28.99
C SER A 58 -68.22 11.18 -27.77
N ASP A 59 -68.92 11.10 -26.63
CA ASP A 59 -68.44 10.37 -25.45
C ASP A 59 -68.27 8.87 -25.74
N ALA A 60 -69.22 8.26 -26.44
CA ALA A 60 -69.11 6.86 -26.84
C ALA A 60 -67.92 6.61 -27.79
N LEU A 61 -67.67 7.51 -28.75
CA LEU A 61 -66.50 7.46 -29.63
C LEU A 61 -65.19 7.63 -28.86
N ALA A 62 -65.12 8.58 -27.94
CA ALA A 62 -63.95 8.79 -27.09
C ALA A 62 -63.65 7.55 -26.21
N ARG A 63 -64.68 6.96 -25.59
CA ARG A 63 -64.56 5.70 -24.85
C ARG A 63 -64.08 4.55 -25.73
N SER A 64 -64.53 4.48 -26.98
CA SER A 64 -64.06 3.47 -27.94
C SER A 64 -62.56 3.61 -28.20
N GLY A 65 -62.05 4.85 -28.33
CA GLY A 65 -60.61 5.12 -28.43
C GLY A 65 -59.84 4.68 -27.18
N ILE A 66 -60.37 4.96 -25.98
CA ILE A 66 -59.78 4.52 -24.70
C ILE A 66 -59.72 2.99 -24.62
N GLU A 67 -60.78 2.28 -24.98
CA GLU A 67 -60.80 0.81 -24.97
C GLU A 67 -59.82 0.22 -26.00
N HIS A 68 -59.69 0.84 -27.18
CA HIS A 68 -58.69 0.43 -28.17
C HIS A 68 -57.26 0.57 -27.60
N ALA A 69 -56.94 1.70 -26.96
CA ALA A 69 -55.64 1.90 -26.31
C ALA A 69 -55.39 0.88 -25.19
N LYS A 70 -56.39 0.58 -24.35
CA LYS A 70 -56.29 -0.46 -23.31
C LYS A 70 -56.02 -1.85 -23.89
N CYS A 71 -56.66 -2.20 -25.00
CA CYS A 71 -56.39 -3.48 -25.68
C CYS A 71 -54.96 -3.58 -26.18
N LEU A 72 -54.40 -2.51 -26.74
CA LEU A 72 -53.00 -2.47 -27.19
C LEU A 72 -52.03 -2.60 -26.01
N LEU A 73 -52.25 -1.86 -24.92
CA LEU A 73 -51.44 -1.97 -23.70
C LEU A 73 -51.52 -3.38 -23.08
N TRP A 74 -52.70 -3.99 -23.08
CA TRP A 74 -52.86 -5.36 -22.61
C TRP A 74 -52.15 -6.38 -23.50
N TYR A 75 -52.21 -6.18 -24.82
CA TYR A 75 -51.52 -7.04 -25.78
C TYR A 75 -50.01 -6.96 -25.58
N ASP A 76 -49.47 -5.75 -25.50
CA ASP A 76 -48.07 -5.44 -25.26
C ASP A 76 -47.55 -6.09 -23.97
N ALA A 77 -48.22 -5.83 -22.84
CA ALA A 77 -47.86 -6.36 -21.53
C ALA A 77 -47.85 -7.91 -21.47
N ARG A 78 -48.54 -8.60 -22.38
CA ARG A 78 -48.60 -10.08 -22.41
C ARG A 78 -47.73 -10.73 -23.48
N HIS A 79 -47.52 -10.08 -24.62
CA HIS A 79 -46.98 -10.75 -25.81
C HIS A 79 -45.69 -10.13 -26.35
N ASP A 80 -45.38 -8.87 -26.05
CA ASP A 80 -44.15 -8.22 -26.53
C ASP A 80 -43.06 -8.24 -25.45
N ARG A 81 -43.12 -7.33 -24.47
CA ARG A 81 -42.08 -7.17 -23.43
C ARG A 81 -42.68 -6.81 -22.07
N PRO A 82 -43.03 -7.79 -21.22
CA PRO A 82 -43.72 -7.55 -19.94
C PRO A 82 -42.98 -6.67 -18.90
N GLY A 83 -41.70 -6.36 -19.12
CA GLY A 83 -40.84 -5.64 -18.17
C GLY A 83 -40.25 -4.34 -18.70
N ALA A 84 -40.57 -3.93 -19.94
CA ALA A 84 -40.05 -2.70 -20.52
C ALA A 84 -41.01 -2.14 -21.56
N ASP A 85 -41.40 -0.88 -21.37
CA ASP A 85 -42.17 -0.10 -22.34
C ASP A 85 -41.22 0.86 -23.08
N ALA A 86 -41.32 0.90 -24.40
CA ALA A 86 -40.53 1.78 -25.25
C ALA A 86 -41.41 2.49 -26.29
N PRO A 87 -41.03 3.69 -26.75
CA PRO A 87 -41.74 4.39 -27.83
C PRO A 87 -41.78 3.60 -29.16
N SER A 88 -40.94 2.58 -29.31
CA SER A 88 -40.96 1.67 -30.46
C SER A 88 -42.13 0.69 -30.45
N ASP A 89 -42.82 0.54 -29.33
CA ASP A 89 -43.78 -0.52 -29.14
C ASP A 89 -45.11 -0.18 -29.83
N ILE A 90 -45.95 -1.21 -29.99
CA ILE A 90 -47.18 -1.11 -30.78
C ILE A 90 -48.15 -0.10 -30.13
N TRP A 91 -48.19 -0.04 -28.79
CA TRP A 91 -49.09 0.89 -28.08
C TRP A 91 -48.79 2.37 -28.38
N SER A 92 -47.54 2.71 -28.72
CA SER A 92 -47.12 4.08 -29.05
C SER A 92 -47.30 4.39 -30.54
N SER A 93 -46.93 3.44 -31.41
CA SER A 93 -46.88 3.65 -32.87
C SER A 93 -48.21 3.40 -33.60
N ALA A 94 -49.10 2.56 -33.06
CA ALA A 94 -50.33 2.13 -33.74
C ALA A 94 -51.30 3.28 -34.06
N PHE A 95 -51.30 4.36 -33.28
CA PHE A 95 -52.15 5.52 -33.53
C PHE A 95 -51.51 6.58 -34.44
N GLN A 96 -50.18 6.55 -34.62
CA GLN A 96 -49.46 7.46 -35.52
C GLN A 96 -49.55 6.99 -36.97
N ALA A 97 -49.43 5.68 -37.20
CA ALA A 97 -49.49 5.08 -38.54
C ALA A 97 -50.24 3.74 -38.51
N PRO A 98 -51.57 3.73 -38.28
CA PRO A 98 -52.36 2.52 -38.09
C PRO A 98 -52.37 1.58 -39.31
N LEU A 99 -52.10 2.12 -40.51
CA LEU A 99 -52.07 1.38 -41.78
C LEU A 99 -50.94 1.90 -42.68
N PRO A 100 -50.36 1.05 -43.54
CA PRO A 100 -49.39 1.49 -44.54
C PRO A 100 -49.94 2.63 -45.40
N GLY A 101 -49.25 3.78 -45.38
CA GLY A 101 -49.61 4.97 -46.15
C GLY A 101 -50.55 5.97 -45.45
N VAL A 102 -51.09 5.63 -44.27
CA VAL A 102 -51.80 6.59 -43.41
C VAL A 102 -50.78 7.37 -42.59
N ARG A 103 -50.89 8.70 -42.62
CA ARG A 103 -50.04 9.61 -41.86
C ARG A 103 -50.84 10.23 -40.70
N PRO A 104 -50.17 10.70 -39.63
CA PRO A 104 -50.83 11.53 -38.62
C PRO A 104 -51.48 12.75 -39.28
N ASP A 105 -52.74 13.01 -38.95
CA ASP A 105 -53.57 14.11 -39.48
C ASP A 105 -54.49 14.73 -38.41
N ALA A 106 -54.22 14.42 -37.13
CA ALA A 106 -54.88 14.96 -35.97
C ALA A 106 -53.84 15.39 -34.91
N ASP A 107 -54.06 16.55 -34.31
CA ASP A 107 -53.40 17.02 -33.09
C ASP A 107 -54.23 16.56 -31.88
N ALA A 108 -53.90 15.38 -31.34
CA ALA A 108 -54.61 14.75 -30.23
C ALA A 108 -54.10 15.22 -28.86
N ASP A 109 -52.86 15.69 -28.75
CA ASP A 109 -52.27 16.17 -27.49
C ASP A 109 -52.28 17.70 -27.30
N LEU A 110 -52.66 18.47 -28.34
CA LEU A 110 -52.76 19.94 -28.38
C LEU A 110 -51.41 20.66 -28.29
N ILE A 111 -50.31 20.00 -28.69
CA ILE A 111 -48.97 20.57 -28.66
C ILE A 111 -48.54 21.00 -30.08
N PRO A 112 -48.32 22.29 -30.33
CA PRO A 112 -47.92 22.75 -31.66
C PRO A 112 -46.51 22.30 -32.02
N ASN A 113 -46.30 21.99 -33.31
CA ASN A 113 -45.00 21.61 -33.89
C ASN A 113 -44.38 20.32 -33.28
N ASN A 114 -45.19 19.45 -32.68
CA ASN A 114 -44.78 18.10 -32.30
C ASN A 114 -45.10 17.09 -33.43
N GLY A 115 -45.05 15.79 -33.09
CA GLY A 115 -45.40 14.71 -34.01
C GLY A 115 -44.26 14.33 -34.97
N PRO A 116 -44.39 13.22 -35.71
CA PRO A 116 -43.32 12.69 -36.57
C PRO A 116 -42.87 13.66 -37.67
N ASN A 117 -43.74 14.58 -38.08
CA ASN A 117 -43.48 15.55 -39.16
C ASN A 117 -43.24 16.98 -38.65
N GLY A 118 -43.33 17.23 -37.34
CA GLY A 118 -43.17 18.57 -36.76
C GLY A 118 -44.28 19.57 -37.12
N ASP A 119 -45.45 19.08 -37.55
CA ASP A 119 -46.61 19.88 -37.98
C ASP A 119 -47.69 20.00 -36.89
N GLY A 120 -47.49 19.39 -35.72
CA GLY A 120 -48.46 19.33 -34.64
C GLY A 120 -49.41 18.13 -34.72
N ASN A 121 -49.33 17.30 -35.75
CA ASN A 121 -50.18 16.11 -35.87
C ASN A 121 -49.46 14.88 -35.31
N ASP A 122 -50.01 14.31 -34.24
CA ASP A 122 -49.43 13.20 -33.48
C ASP A 122 -50.28 11.92 -33.52
N ALA A 123 -51.47 11.97 -34.11
CA ALA A 123 -52.35 10.82 -34.28
C ALA A 123 -53.07 10.82 -35.65
N ALA A 124 -53.54 9.66 -36.07
CA ALA A 124 -54.38 9.49 -37.27
C ALA A 124 -55.86 9.33 -36.89
N TRP A 125 -56.77 9.91 -37.68
CA TRP A 125 -58.21 9.71 -37.50
C TRP A 125 -58.65 8.27 -37.88
N LEU A 126 -59.17 7.54 -36.90
CA LEU A 126 -59.73 6.20 -37.07
C LEU A 126 -61.25 6.25 -37.26
N ALA A 127 -61.74 5.65 -38.34
CA ALA A 127 -63.17 5.62 -38.68
C ALA A 127 -63.93 4.54 -37.89
N VAL A 128 -65.03 4.93 -37.25
CA VAL A 128 -66.01 4.02 -36.63
C VAL A 128 -67.20 3.88 -37.56
N ARG A 129 -67.53 2.64 -37.91
CA ARG A 129 -68.60 2.31 -38.84
C ARG A 129 -69.69 1.48 -38.17
N ASP A 130 -70.93 1.63 -38.62
CA ASP A 130 -72.03 0.78 -38.20
C ASP A 130 -71.97 -0.62 -38.85
N ALA A 131 -72.91 -1.49 -38.50
CA ALA A 131 -73.00 -2.83 -39.05
C ALA A 131 -73.27 -2.86 -40.58
N ALA A 132 -73.74 -1.76 -41.17
CA ALA A 132 -73.96 -1.60 -42.60
C ALA A 132 -72.75 -0.96 -43.31
N GLY A 133 -71.68 -0.60 -42.58
CA GLY A 133 -70.47 0.03 -43.09
C GLY A 133 -70.53 1.57 -43.19
N ALA A 134 -71.61 2.21 -42.76
CA ALA A 134 -71.76 3.66 -42.77
C ALA A 134 -70.91 4.30 -41.66
N LEU A 135 -70.29 5.46 -41.95
CA LEU A 135 -69.45 6.18 -40.99
C LEU A 135 -70.31 6.78 -39.88
N ILE A 136 -70.14 6.30 -38.65
CA ILE A 136 -70.77 6.86 -37.44
C ILE A 136 -69.98 8.07 -36.94
N GLY A 137 -68.64 7.99 -37.01
CA GLY A 137 -67.76 9.05 -36.54
C GLY A 137 -66.29 8.65 -36.65
N ARG A 138 -65.41 9.48 -36.11
CA ARG A 138 -63.96 9.22 -36.07
C ARG A 138 -63.42 9.55 -34.68
N TYR A 139 -62.34 8.88 -34.29
CA TYR A 139 -61.58 9.23 -33.10
C TYR A 139 -60.08 9.19 -33.40
N ALA A 140 -59.31 9.98 -32.66
CA ALA A 140 -57.85 9.96 -32.68
C ALA A 140 -57.38 9.82 -31.22
N VAL A 141 -56.27 9.11 -31.01
CA VAL A 141 -55.75 8.81 -29.67
C VAL A 141 -54.25 9.07 -29.66
N ALA A 142 -53.78 9.82 -28.67
CA ALA A 142 -52.38 9.87 -28.29
C ALA A 142 -52.20 9.14 -26.96
N VAL A 143 -51.23 8.23 -26.89
CA VAL A 143 -50.86 7.51 -25.66
C VAL A 143 -49.48 8.00 -25.24
N GLN A 144 -49.35 8.44 -23.98
CA GLN A 144 -48.10 8.94 -23.43
C GLN A 144 -47.73 8.14 -22.20
N ASP A 145 -46.43 7.87 -22.05
CA ASP A 145 -45.91 7.23 -20.84
C ASP A 145 -45.73 8.27 -19.73
N GLU A 146 -46.55 8.17 -18.69
CA GLU A 146 -46.46 9.03 -17.51
C GLU A 146 -45.20 8.73 -16.66
N ALA A 147 -44.65 7.52 -16.71
CA ALA A 147 -43.44 7.15 -15.97
C ALA A 147 -42.17 7.82 -16.53
N SER A 148 -42.20 8.24 -17.80
CA SER A 148 -41.12 9.00 -18.45
C SER A 148 -41.03 10.48 -18.00
N LYS A 149 -42.00 10.96 -17.21
CA LYS A 149 -42.16 12.36 -16.83
C LYS A 149 -41.81 12.61 -15.36
N ILE A 150 -41.48 13.86 -15.02
CA ILE A 150 -41.13 14.25 -13.66
C ILE A 150 -42.39 14.29 -12.80
N ASN A 151 -42.45 13.47 -11.75
CA ASN A 151 -43.54 13.57 -10.80
C ASN A 151 -43.37 14.81 -9.91
N ILE A 152 -44.25 15.79 -10.07
CA ILE A 152 -44.22 17.03 -9.29
C ILE A 152 -44.56 16.82 -7.81
N ASN A 153 -45.22 15.73 -7.47
CA ASN A 153 -45.52 15.35 -6.10
C ASN A 153 -44.37 14.58 -5.46
N THR A 154 -43.27 14.29 -6.16
CA THR A 154 -42.17 13.51 -5.56
C THR A 154 -40.82 14.20 -5.74
N ALA A 155 -40.50 14.66 -6.94
CA ALA A 155 -39.21 15.30 -7.22
C ALA A 155 -39.03 16.61 -6.42
N CYS A 156 -37.90 16.76 -5.73
CA CYS A 156 -37.60 17.90 -4.85
C CYS A 156 -36.36 18.69 -5.27
N LEU A 157 -35.47 18.10 -6.08
CA LEU A 157 -34.16 18.69 -6.32
C LEU A 157 -34.24 19.95 -7.20
N ILE A 158 -33.81 21.08 -6.65
CA ILE A 158 -33.61 22.36 -7.33
C ILE A 158 -32.21 22.87 -6.94
N PRO A 159 -31.29 23.13 -7.88
CA PRO A 159 -29.95 23.62 -7.55
C PRO A 159 -29.98 24.86 -6.63
N PRO A 160 -29.06 25.02 -5.66
CA PRO A 160 -27.80 24.28 -5.49
C PRO A 160 -27.91 22.96 -4.70
N LEU A 161 -29.12 22.54 -4.30
CA LEU A 161 -29.32 21.25 -3.62
C LEU A 161 -28.68 20.13 -4.44
N LYS A 162 -28.09 19.15 -3.77
CA LYS A 162 -27.42 18.00 -4.38
C LYS A 162 -28.17 16.70 -4.04
N PRO A 163 -28.13 15.68 -4.93
CA PRO A 163 -28.61 14.35 -4.58
C PRO A 163 -27.71 13.76 -3.48
N ASN A 164 -28.31 12.97 -2.57
CA ASN A 164 -27.66 12.45 -1.37
C ASN A 164 -27.46 10.93 -1.42
N GLN A 165 -28.51 10.15 -1.68
CA GLN A 165 -28.51 8.68 -1.64
C GLN A 165 -28.53 8.04 -3.04
N GLY A 166 -29.02 8.74 -4.06
CA GLY A 166 -29.22 8.25 -5.43
C GLY A 166 -30.30 7.17 -5.56
N LEU A 167 -31.18 7.02 -4.57
CA LEU A 167 -32.13 5.91 -4.49
C LEU A 167 -33.59 6.36 -4.55
N SER A 168 -33.89 7.54 -4.00
CA SER A 168 -35.25 8.05 -3.87
C SER A 168 -35.64 8.92 -5.08
N PRO A 169 -36.85 8.77 -5.64
CA PRO A 169 -37.33 9.70 -6.68
C PRO A 169 -37.43 11.15 -6.21
N ARG A 170 -37.31 11.42 -4.90
CA ARG A 170 -37.24 12.79 -4.35
C ARG A 170 -35.98 13.53 -4.78
N GLU A 171 -34.91 12.79 -5.03
CA GLU A 171 -33.63 13.32 -5.51
C GLU A 171 -33.65 13.63 -7.01
N LEU A 172 -34.74 13.33 -7.72
CA LEU A 172 -34.88 13.70 -9.13
C LEU A 172 -34.93 15.22 -9.29
N LEU A 173 -34.22 15.72 -10.31
CA LEU A 173 -34.21 17.13 -10.69
C LEU A 173 -35.61 17.57 -11.10
N LEU A 174 -36.24 18.41 -10.27
CA LEU A 174 -37.51 19.07 -10.60
C LEU A 174 -37.29 20.11 -11.72
N GLY A 175 -36.20 20.86 -11.64
CA GLY A 175 -35.69 21.70 -12.73
C GLY A 175 -34.56 22.63 -12.31
N ASP A 176 -33.78 23.10 -13.28
CA ASP A 176 -32.66 24.04 -13.06
C ASP A 176 -32.99 25.51 -13.39
N GLY A 177 -34.25 25.78 -13.75
CA GLY A 177 -34.71 27.11 -14.14
C GLY A 177 -34.64 27.39 -15.63
N GLY A 178 -34.25 26.43 -16.48
CA GLY A 178 -34.40 26.57 -17.92
C GLY A 178 -33.96 25.38 -18.79
N ALA A 179 -32.78 24.81 -18.57
CA ALA A 179 -32.17 23.87 -19.52
C ALA A 179 -32.55 22.40 -19.24
N ARG A 180 -32.86 22.06 -17.98
CA ARG A 180 -33.16 20.69 -17.55
C ARG A 180 -34.33 20.67 -16.58
N GLY A 181 -35.12 19.59 -16.65
CA GLY A 181 -36.33 19.40 -15.86
C GLY A 181 -37.54 20.14 -16.44
N ILE A 182 -38.42 20.62 -15.57
CA ILE A 182 -39.60 21.39 -15.99
C ILE A 182 -39.14 22.76 -16.53
N PRO A 183 -39.54 23.17 -17.75
CA PRO A 183 -39.02 24.36 -18.43
C PRO A 183 -39.67 25.66 -17.92
N VAL A 184 -39.55 25.91 -16.62
CA VAL A 184 -40.02 27.15 -15.96
C VAL A 184 -38.89 27.73 -15.12
N GLY A 185 -38.97 29.03 -14.83
CA GLY A 185 -37.95 29.72 -14.03
C GLY A 185 -37.84 29.15 -12.61
N ARG A 186 -36.65 29.26 -12.00
CA ARG A 186 -36.34 28.72 -10.66
C ARG A 186 -37.33 29.16 -9.58
N ASP A 187 -37.78 30.42 -9.60
CA ASP A 187 -38.76 30.92 -8.64
C ASP A 187 -40.12 30.22 -8.74
N ALA A 188 -40.51 29.80 -9.95
CA ALA A 188 -41.74 29.03 -10.16
C ALA A 188 -41.62 27.62 -9.58
N LEU A 189 -40.45 27.00 -9.71
CA LEU A 189 -40.15 25.68 -9.12
C LEU A 189 -40.14 25.76 -7.58
N ILE A 190 -39.52 26.79 -7.00
CA ILE A 190 -39.51 27.01 -5.55
C ILE A 190 -40.93 27.26 -5.02
N ARG A 191 -41.76 28.01 -5.76
CA ARG A 191 -43.18 28.19 -5.40
C ARG A 191 -43.93 26.87 -5.45
N LEU A 192 -43.79 26.11 -6.54
CA LEU A 192 -44.40 24.78 -6.66
C LEU A 192 -44.02 23.88 -5.47
N LEU A 193 -42.73 23.86 -5.10
CA LEU A 193 -42.21 23.04 -4.01
C LEU A 193 -42.77 23.47 -2.65
N LYS A 194 -42.71 24.77 -2.33
CA LYS A 194 -43.25 25.32 -1.07
C LYS A 194 -44.76 25.16 -0.96
N GLU A 195 -45.47 25.19 -2.08
CA GLU A 195 -46.91 24.99 -2.11
C GLU A 195 -47.31 23.55 -1.76
N ARG A 196 -46.41 22.57 -1.90
CA ARG A 196 -46.60 21.20 -1.38
C ARG A 196 -46.50 21.15 0.14
N PHE A 197 -45.67 22.01 0.71
CA PHE A 197 -45.37 22.07 2.14
C PHE A 197 -46.31 23.00 2.92
N GLY A 198 -47.40 23.45 2.28
CA GLY A 198 -48.37 24.31 2.93
C GLY A 198 -47.81 25.66 3.45
N PRO A 199 -48.56 26.32 4.34
CA PRO A 199 -48.17 27.57 4.98
C PRO A 199 -46.80 27.59 5.68
N ASN A 200 -46.35 26.48 6.28
CA ASN A 200 -45.11 26.42 7.07
C ASN A 200 -43.84 26.42 6.17
N ARG A 201 -44.00 26.04 4.90
CA ARG A 201 -42.98 25.96 3.83
C ARG A 201 -41.85 24.94 4.07
N VAL A 202 -42.04 23.98 4.95
CA VAL A 202 -41.11 22.88 5.27
C VAL A 202 -41.83 21.53 5.12
N PRO A 203 -41.15 20.46 4.69
CA PRO A 203 -41.72 19.11 4.68
C PRO A 203 -42.32 18.75 6.05
N GLY A 204 -43.47 18.07 6.07
CA GLY A 204 -44.09 17.61 7.31
C GLY A 204 -44.63 18.74 8.22
N ALA A 205 -44.81 18.41 9.48
CA ALA A 205 -44.83 19.36 10.56
C ALA A 205 -43.38 19.80 10.87
N ARG A 206 -43.21 21.11 11.08
CA ARG A 206 -41.90 21.67 11.42
C ARG A 206 -41.26 20.94 12.61
N GLY A 207 -40.10 20.31 12.42
CA GLY A 207 -39.40 19.53 13.44
C GLY A 207 -38.72 18.27 12.91
N ASP A 208 -38.51 17.30 13.81
CA ASP A 208 -38.10 15.91 13.52
C ASP A 208 -39.33 15.03 13.73
N ASP A 209 -40.16 14.92 12.70
CA ASP A 209 -41.48 14.31 12.77
C ASP A 209 -41.44 12.79 12.79
N ASN A 210 -40.43 12.22 12.14
CA ASN A 210 -40.23 10.79 12.02
C ASN A 210 -39.22 10.25 13.05
N GLY A 211 -38.62 11.11 13.87
CA GLY A 211 -37.73 10.77 14.98
C GLY A 211 -36.38 10.24 14.52
N ASN A 212 -35.96 10.53 13.28
CA ASN A 212 -34.78 9.95 12.65
C ASN A 212 -33.53 10.81 12.80
N ASN A 213 -33.62 12.06 13.29
CA ASN A 213 -32.48 12.97 13.36
C ASN A 213 -31.29 12.40 14.15
N SER A 214 -31.55 11.72 15.27
CA SER A 214 -30.50 11.07 16.07
C SER A 214 -29.68 10.01 15.33
N PHE A 215 -30.24 9.44 14.26
CA PHE A 215 -29.57 8.49 13.38
C PHE A 215 -28.91 9.21 12.20
N LEU A 216 -29.63 10.16 11.57
CA LEU A 216 -29.16 10.86 10.37
C LEU A 216 -28.03 11.86 10.62
N MET A 217 -27.82 12.32 11.86
CA MET A 217 -26.73 13.24 12.20
C MET A 217 -25.31 12.65 12.10
N ALA A 218 -25.18 11.36 11.79
CA ALA A 218 -23.90 10.65 11.74
C ALA A 218 -23.93 9.44 10.78
N ASP A 219 -24.76 9.46 9.73
CA ASP A 219 -24.89 8.33 8.79
C ASP A 219 -24.02 8.49 7.52
N GLY A 220 -23.22 9.55 7.45
CA GLY A 220 -22.33 9.86 6.34
C GLY A 220 -23.03 10.47 5.13
N LEU A 221 -24.29 10.90 5.27
CA LEU A 221 -25.12 11.45 4.19
C LEU A 221 -25.60 12.88 4.52
N ASP A 222 -25.75 13.69 3.46
CA ASP A 222 -26.36 15.03 3.49
C ASP A 222 -27.89 14.86 3.33
N ASN A 223 -28.56 14.44 4.40
CA ASN A 223 -29.96 14.01 4.39
C ASN A 223 -30.93 15.18 4.15
N ASN A 224 -30.61 16.38 4.66
CA ASN A 224 -31.37 17.60 4.39
C ASN A 224 -30.93 18.32 3.08
N ALA A 225 -29.93 17.79 2.37
CA ALA A 225 -29.40 18.25 1.09
C ALA A 225 -28.86 19.70 1.10
N ASN A 226 -28.43 20.21 2.25
CA ASN A 226 -27.94 21.57 2.43
C ASN A 226 -26.48 21.77 1.95
N GLY A 227 -25.77 20.67 1.65
CA GLY A 227 -24.41 20.65 1.15
C GLY A 227 -23.33 20.34 2.19
N VAL A 228 -23.72 20.05 3.44
CA VAL A 228 -22.86 19.59 4.53
C VAL A 228 -23.30 18.18 4.93
N ILE A 229 -22.37 17.37 5.45
CA ILE A 229 -22.61 15.98 5.83
C ILE A 229 -22.47 15.88 7.35
N ASP A 230 -23.38 15.14 8.00
CA ASP A 230 -23.36 14.79 9.43
C ASP A 230 -23.46 16.00 10.37
N GLU A 231 -24.51 16.81 10.19
CA GLU A 231 -24.87 17.94 11.07
C GLU A 231 -25.93 17.58 12.14
N LEU A 232 -26.06 18.42 13.17
CA LEU A 232 -26.99 18.18 14.30
C LEU A 232 -28.48 18.20 13.90
N ASP A 233 -28.80 18.72 12.72
CA ASP A 233 -30.13 18.93 12.16
C ASP A 233 -30.35 18.19 10.83
N GLU A 234 -29.60 17.12 10.56
CA GLU A 234 -29.73 16.29 9.34
C GLU A 234 -31.12 15.66 9.16
N GLY A 235 -31.77 15.27 10.26
CA GLY A 235 -33.13 14.74 10.25
C GLY A 235 -34.19 15.73 10.72
N ILE A 236 -33.96 17.03 10.55
CA ILE A 236 -34.95 18.08 10.89
C ILE A 236 -35.45 18.76 9.62
N ASP A 237 -36.76 18.92 9.47
CA ASP A 237 -37.43 19.52 8.30
C ASP A 237 -36.94 18.88 6.97
N GLU A 238 -36.63 17.58 7.02
CA GLU A 238 -35.93 16.84 5.97
C GLU A 238 -36.91 16.30 4.91
N TYR A 239 -36.42 16.02 3.70
CA TYR A 239 -37.31 15.75 2.58
C TYR A 239 -38.16 14.49 2.73
N ASP A 240 -37.73 13.46 3.46
CA ASP A 240 -38.42 12.19 3.74
C ASP A 240 -39.70 12.36 4.58
N GLU A 241 -39.82 13.43 5.38
CA GLU A 241 -41.03 13.77 6.14
C GLU A 241 -42.26 14.01 5.24
N TYR A 242 -42.06 14.53 4.01
CA TYR A 242 -43.15 14.76 3.06
C TYR A 242 -43.62 13.48 2.37
N VAL A 243 -44.73 12.87 2.79
CA VAL A 243 -45.27 11.67 2.13
C VAL A 243 -46.44 12.03 1.20
N PRO A 244 -46.30 12.00 -0.13
CA PRO A 244 -47.34 12.53 -1.03
C PRO A 244 -48.66 11.75 -0.98
N SER A 245 -48.58 10.44 -0.71
CA SER A 245 -49.76 9.58 -0.55
C SER A 245 -50.47 9.76 0.80
N GLN A 246 -49.79 10.34 1.78
CA GLN A 246 -50.29 10.58 3.11
C GLN A 246 -49.64 11.86 3.68
N PRO A 247 -50.05 13.05 3.19
CA PRO A 247 -49.44 14.31 3.62
C PRO A 247 -49.58 14.47 5.15
N PHE A 248 -48.52 14.97 5.79
CA PHE A 248 -48.47 15.18 7.24
C PHE A 248 -48.39 16.68 7.57
N GLY A 249 -48.84 17.09 8.75
CA GLY A 249 -48.91 18.52 9.09
C GLY A 249 -49.83 19.31 8.14
N ASP A 250 -49.31 20.36 7.52
CA ASP A 250 -49.98 21.20 6.52
C ASP A 250 -49.55 20.90 5.07
N ASP A 251 -48.84 19.79 4.86
CA ASP A 251 -48.48 19.29 3.55
C ASP A 251 -49.71 18.97 2.69
N ARG A 252 -49.52 19.05 1.37
CA ARG A 252 -50.50 18.63 0.37
C ARG A 252 -49.83 18.07 -0.88
N ALA A 253 -50.54 17.19 -1.57
CA ALA A 253 -50.17 16.71 -2.89
C ALA A 253 -51.06 17.38 -3.96
N PHE A 254 -50.48 17.72 -5.11
CA PHE A 254 -51.24 18.24 -6.23
C PHE A 254 -52.18 17.18 -6.78
N SER A 255 -53.47 17.55 -6.87
CA SER A 255 -54.53 16.68 -7.38
C SER A 255 -54.75 16.83 -8.89
N SER A 256 -54.26 17.92 -9.47
CA SER A 256 -54.37 18.19 -10.91
C SER A 256 -53.19 19.02 -11.43
N MET A 257 -52.90 18.89 -12.72
CA MET A 257 -51.89 19.73 -13.38
C MET A 257 -52.29 21.21 -13.42
N ALA A 258 -53.59 21.52 -13.36
CA ALA A 258 -54.08 22.89 -13.30
C ALA A 258 -53.71 23.57 -11.97
N GLU A 259 -53.80 22.82 -10.86
CA GLU A 259 -53.39 23.28 -9.53
C GLU A 259 -51.87 23.57 -9.50
N ALA A 260 -51.08 22.64 -10.03
CA ALA A 260 -49.63 22.79 -10.15
C ALA A 260 -49.25 24.02 -11.01
N TRP A 261 -49.94 24.22 -12.13
CA TRP A 261 -49.75 25.39 -12.98
C TRP A 261 -50.03 26.70 -12.22
N MET A 262 -51.12 26.76 -11.47
CA MET A 262 -51.47 27.94 -10.68
C MET A 262 -50.43 28.25 -9.59
N ALA A 263 -49.79 27.22 -9.01
CA ALA A 263 -48.69 27.40 -8.07
C ALA A 263 -47.43 27.97 -8.75
N MET A 264 -47.07 27.46 -9.93
CA MET A 264 -45.91 27.92 -10.70
C MET A 264 -46.08 29.35 -11.23
N ALA A 265 -47.27 29.66 -11.76
CA ALA A 265 -47.59 30.93 -12.41
C ALA A 265 -48.88 31.57 -11.83
N PRO A 266 -48.83 32.11 -10.60
CA PRO A 266 -49.98 32.77 -9.98
C PRO A 266 -50.50 33.91 -10.84
N GLY A 267 -51.83 33.98 -11.02
CA GLY A 267 -52.49 35.03 -11.82
C GLY A 267 -52.52 34.76 -13.33
N VAL A 268 -51.89 33.69 -13.83
CA VAL A 268 -51.99 33.27 -15.23
C VAL A 268 -52.95 32.08 -15.34
N PRO A 269 -54.13 32.25 -15.97
CA PRO A 269 -55.10 31.17 -16.04
C PRO A 269 -54.56 29.98 -16.87
N PRO A 270 -54.86 28.73 -16.43
CA PRO A 270 -54.48 27.54 -17.18
C PRO A 270 -55.27 27.48 -18.49
N SER A 271 -54.58 27.43 -19.63
CA SER A 271 -55.18 27.11 -20.93
C SER A 271 -54.91 25.66 -21.28
N ALA A 272 -55.75 25.06 -22.13
CA ALA A 272 -55.56 23.67 -22.58
C ALA A 272 -54.15 23.43 -23.13
N GLN A 273 -53.65 24.34 -23.96
CA GLN A 273 -52.31 24.29 -24.55
C GLN A 273 -51.18 24.40 -23.50
N ARG A 274 -51.30 25.29 -22.50
CA ARG A 274 -50.29 25.41 -21.43
C ARG A 274 -50.23 24.15 -20.57
N LEU A 275 -51.38 23.57 -20.28
CA LEU A 275 -51.45 22.30 -19.55
C LEU A 275 -50.88 21.15 -20.38
N ALA A 276 -51.12 21.12 -21.70
CA ALA A 276 -50.51 20.14 -22.60
C ALA A 276 -48.98 20.23 -22.59
N LEU A 277 -48.41 21.43 -22.77
CA LEU A 277 -46.97 21.65 -22.69
C LEU A 277 -46.37 21.26 -21.33
N THR A 278 -47.08 21.57 -20.23
CA THR A 278 -46.62 21.18 -18.89
C THR A 278 -46.63 19.66 -18.73
N ARG A 279 -47.67 18.98 -19.22
CA ARG A 279 -47.80 17.52 -19.22
C ARG A 279 -46.76 16.80 -20.08
N GLN A 280 -46.05 17.50 -20.96
CA GLN A 280 -44.93 16.90 -21.70
C GLN A 280 -43.72 16.63 -20.79
N HIS A 281 -43.56 17.39 -19.72
CA HIS A 281 -42.42 17.30 -18.81
C HIS A 281 -42.78 16.80 -17.42
N ALA A 282 -44.02 17.04 -16.99
CA ALA A 282 -44.47 16.82 -15.62
C ALA A 282 -45.69 15.89 -15.55
N THR A 283 -45.78 15.14 -14.45
CA THR A 283 -46.92 14.28 -14.11
C THR A 283 -47.25 14.36 -12.63
N ILE A 284 -48.46 13.93 -12.28
CA ILE A 284 -48.89 13.62 -10.90
C ILE A 284 -49.22 12.14 -10.71
N ALA A 285 -49.13 11.35 -11.78
CA ALA A 285 -49.66 9.99 -11.85
C ALA A 285 -48.60 8.90 -11.73
N SER A 286 -47.34 9.19 -12.10
CA SER A 286 -46.26 8.20 -11.98
C SER A 286 -45.96 7.91 -10.51
N ARG A 287 -45.52 6.70 -10.20
CA ARG A 287 -45.12 6.34 -8.83
C ARG A 287 -43.97 5.37 -8.87
N ASP A 288 -43.08 5.51 -7.90
CA ASP A 288 -42.09 4.48 -7.66
C ASP A 288 -42.68 3.40 -6.74
N VAL A 289 -42.60 2.15 -7.18
CA VAL A 289 -43.01 0.98 -6.38
C VAL A 289 -41.83 0.34 -5.64
N ASN A 290 -40.64 0.95 -5.71
CA ASN A 290 -39.36 0.50 -5.17
C ASN A 290 -39.02 -0.95 -5.56
N ARG A 291 -39.27 -1.29 -6.83
CA ARG A 291 -39.00 -2.62 -7.40
C ARG A 291 -38.12 -2.53 -8.64
N ARG A 292 -37.42 -3.62 -8.93
CA ARG A 292 -36.72 -3.90 -10.18
C ARG A 292 -37.31 -5.15 -10.83
N TRP A 293 -37.28 -5.24 -12.15
CA TRP A 293 -37.60 -6.47 -12.86
C TRP A 293 -36.43 -7.45 -12.75
N ASP A 294 -36.71 -8.66 -12.27
CA ASP A 294 -35.77 -9.79 -12.31
C ASP A 294 -36.12 -10.65 -13.52
N ALA A 295 -35.29 -10.56 -14.57
CA ALA A 295 -35.49 -11.30 -15.82
C ALA A 295 -35.36 -12.82 -15.63
N ALA A 296 -34.53 -13.30 -14.69
CA ALA A 296 -34.35 -14.72 -14.44
C ALA A 296 -35.56 -15.34 -13.74
N ALA A 297 -36.19 -14.60 -12.82
CA ALA A 297 -37.40 -15.02 -12.12
C ALA A 297 -38.70 -14.64 -12.84
N ALA A 298 -38.62 -13.85 -13.91
CA ALA A 298 -39.76 -13.23 -14.58
C ALA A 298 -40.73 -12.54 -13.58
N ALA A 299 -40.17 -11.82 -12.61
CA ALA A 299 -40.93 -11.22 -11.51
C ALA A 299 -40.33 -9.89 -11.04
N TRP A 300 -41.19 -9.00 -10.54
CA TRP A 300 -40.77 -7.76 -9.87
C TRP A 300 -40.27 -8.05 -8.45
N ARG A 301 -39.05 -7.62 -8.12
CA ARG A 301 -38.43 -7.76 -6.79
C ARG A 301 -38.11 -6.39 -6.18
N PRO A 302 -38.07 -6.23 -4.84
CA PRO A 302 -37.61 -5.00 -4.20
C PRO A 302 -36.20 -4.62 -4.67
N ARG A 303 -35.90 -3.31 -4.75
CA ARG A 303 -34.52 -2.86 -4.98
C ARG A 303 -33.66 -3.14 -3.73
N CYS A 304 -32.39 -3.45 -3.94
CA CYS A 304 -31.42 -3.60 -2.86
C CYS A 304 -30.86 -2.21 -2.52
N ASN A 305 -31.11 -1.72 -1.31
CA ASN A 305 -30.46 -0.51 -0.81
C ASN A 305 -29.06 -0.87 -0.30
N LEU A 306 -28.03 -0.52 -1.06
CA LEU A 306 -26.63 -0.85 -0.74
C LEU A 306 -26.15 -0.21 0.57
N ASN A 307 -26.78 0.88 1.04
CA ASN A 307 -26.40 1.57 2.27
C ASN A 307 -26.82 0.80 3.54
N ILE A 308 -27.78 -0.13 3.43
CA ILE A 308 -28.25 -0.93 4.59
C ILE A 308 -28.27 -2.43 4.33
N ALA A 309 -28.07 -2.88 3.09
CA ALA A 309 -28.14 -4.28 2.72
C ALA A 309 -27.08 -5.12 3.45
N PRO A 310 -27.42 -6.31 3.98
CA PRO A 310 -26.41 -7.22 4.49
C PRO A 310 -25.52 -7.69 3.33
N ALA A 311 -24.28 -8.05 3.64
CA ALA A 311 -23.27 -8.42 2.63
C ALA A 311 -23.75 -9.55 1.68
N ARG A 312 -24.58 -10.47 2.18
CA ARG A 312 -25.19 -11.54 1.35
C ARG A 312 -26.13 -10.98 0.27
N ASP A 313 -26.88 -9.94 0.57
CA ASP A 313 -27.81 -9.32 -0.37
C ASP A 313 -27.04 -8.49 -1.41
N VAL A 314 -25.97 -7.82 -0.97
CA VAL A 314 -25.00 -7.17 -1.87
C VAL A 314 -24.37 -8.18 -2.83
N TYR A 315 -23.91 -9.32 -2.33
CA TYR A 315 -23.37 -10.40 -3.17
C TYR A 315 -24.40 -10.93 -4.18
N SER A 316 -25.65 -11.12 -3.75
CA SER A 316 -26.72 -11.58 -4.64
C SER A 316 -26.99 -10.56 -5.75
N ALA A 317 -27.01 -9.27 -5.41
CA ALA A 317 -27.17 -8.19 -6.39
C ALA A 317 -25.98 -8.11 -7.37
N LEU A 318 -24.74 -8.20 -6.89
CA LEU A 318 -23.54 -8.21 -7.73
C LEU A 318 -23.49 -9.43 -8.65
N LYS A 319 -23.91 -10.60 -8.16
CA LYS A 319 -23.99 -11.81 -8.96
C LYS A 319 -25.02 -11.66 -10.08
N ASP A 320 -26.23 -11.20 -9.78
CA ASP A 320 -27.27 -10.97 -10.79
C ASP A 320 -26.79 -9.97 -11.85
N ALA A 321 -26.10 -8.90 -11.43
CA ALA A 321 -25.52 -7.92 -12.33
C ALA A 321 -24.42 -8.54 -13.22
N ASN A 322 -23.56 -9.38 -12.65
CA ASN A 322 -22.50 -10.07 -13.39
C ASN A 322 -23.02 -11.13 -14.36
N ASP A 323 -24.18 -11.73 -14.07
CA ASP A 323 -24.89 -12.66 -14.96
C ASP A 323 -25.52 -11.93 -16.16
N GLN A 324 -25.94 -10.66 -15.98
CA GLN A 324 -26.49 -9.83 -17.06
C GLN A 324 -25.41 -9.15 -17.90
N GLN A 325 -24.42 -8.56 -17.23
CA GLN A 325 -23.28 -7.90 -17.85
C GLN A 325 -22.00 -8.39 -17.17
N HIS A 326 -21.31 -9.30 -17.84
CA HIS A 326 -20.13 -9.93 -17.26
C HIS A 326 -19.01 -8.91 -17.02
N PHE A 327 -18.62 -8.71 -15.76
CA PHE A 327 -17.55 -7.82 -15.34
C PHE A 327 -16.52 -8.48 -14.41
N GLU A 328 -16.83 -9.62 -13.81
CA GLU A 328 -15.93 -10.39 -12.94
C GLU A 328 -16.01 -11.89 -13.27
N ASN A 329 -14.86 -12.50 -13.53
CA ASN A 329 -14.77 -13.89 -13.98
C ASN A 329 -14.81 -14.87 -12.81
N GLU A 330 -14.39 -14.45 -11.60
CA GLU A 330 -14.29 -15.33 -10.44
C GLU A 330 -15.37 -15.03 -9.41
N SER A 331 -16.20 -16.03 -9.09
CA SER A 331 -17.20 -15.91 -8.02
C SER A 331 -16.59 -15.61 -6.65
N ARG A 332 -15.30 -15.94 -6.47
CA ARG A 332 -14.51 -15.59 -5.29
C ARG A 332 -14.34 -14.08 -5.16
N ASN A 333 -13.95 -13.41 -6.25
CA ASN A 333 -13.77 -11.96 -6.28
C ASN A 333 -15.08 -11.23 -6.04
N LEU A 334 -16.20 -11.72 -6.59
CA LEU A 334 -17.53 -11.17 -6.29
C LEU A 334 -17.88 -11.24 -4.80
N ARG A 335 -17.51 -12.32 -4.11
CA ARG A 335 -17.71 -12.43 -2.64
C ARG A 335 -16.82 -11.47 -1.88
N CYS A 336 -15.56 -11.32 -2.28
CA CYS A 336 -14.63 -10.38 -1.66
C CYS A 336 -15.09 -8.92 -1.86
N ILE A 337 -15.54 -8.56 -3.07
CA ILE A 337 -16.11 -7.23 -3.35
C ILE A 337 -17.32 -6.97 -2.44
N ALA A 338 -18.23 -7.94 -2.31
CA ALA A 338 -19.40 -7.79 -1.46
C ALA A 338 -19.07 -7.68 0.04
N ALA A 339 -18.05 -8.41 0.52
CA ALA A 339 -17.58 -8.31 1.90
C ALA A 339 -16.88 -6.96 2.14
N ASN A 340 -16.00 -6.52 1.22
CA ASN A 340 -15.37 -5.20 1.28
C ASN A 340 -16.41 -4.08 1.26
N LEU A 341 -17.44 -4.17 0.42
CA LEU A 341 -18.47 -3.13 0.34
C LEU A 341 -19.28 -3.02 1.65
N ALA A 342 -19.39 -4.10 2.40
CA ALA A 342 -20.02 -4.10 3.72
C ALA A 342 -19.09 -3.48 4.78
N ASP A 343 -17.82 -3.90 4.82
CA ASP A 343 -16.80 -3.40 5.77
C ASP A 343 -16.45 -1.92 5.56
N TYR A 344 -16.40 -1.46 4.30
CA TYR A 344 -16.19 -0.04 4.02
C TYR A 344 -17.35 0.86 4.49
N ARG A 345 -18.51 0.26 4.74
CA ARG A 345 -19.74 0.96 5.03
C ARG A 345 -20.06 0.95 6.52
N ASP A 346 -19.77 -0.14 7.23
CA ASP A 346 -20.05 -0.20 8.65
C ASP A 346 -18.94 0.44 9.49
N GLU A 347 -19.33 1.08 10.59
CA GLU A 347 -18.38 1.70 11.52
C GLU A 347 -17.78 0.68 12.50
N ASN A 348 -18.33 -0.54 12.50
CA ASN A 348 -17.86 -1.57 13.38
C ASN A 348 -16.56 -2.11 12.78
N ALA A 349 -15.47 -2.07 13.53
CA ALA A 349 -14.18 -2.60 13.07
C ALA A 349 -14.16 -4.16 13.05
N VAL A 350 -15.26 -4.79 12.62
CA VAL A 350 -15.46 -6.25 12.62
C VAL A 350 -15.60 -6.74 11.20
N LEU A 351 -14.55 -7.42 10.74
CA LEU A 351 -14.49 -8.08 9.44
C LEU A 351 -15.77 -8.85 9.08
N THR A 352 -16.42 -8.42 8.01
CA THR A 352 -17.52 -9.15 7.39
C THR A 352 -16.99 -10.34 6.61
N THR A 353 -17.75 -11.44 6.67
CA THR A 353 -17.43 -12.64 5.90
C THR A 353 -18.59 -13.03 4.99
N ILE A 354 -18.26 -13.36 3.73
CA ILE A 354 -19.17 -14.06 2.83
C ILE A 354 -18.57 -15.42 2.50
N SER A 355 -19.19 -16.44 3.09
CA SER A 355 -18.73 -17.83 3.05
C SER A 355 -17.35 -18.01 3.69
N SER A 356 -16.27 -17.78 2.94
CA SER A 356 -14.88 -17.93 3.39
C SER A 356 -13.97 -16.79 2.92
N GLU A 357 -14.54 -15.79 2.24
CA GLU A 357 -13.82 -14.59 1.86
C GLU A 357 -14.10 -13.51 2.91
N TYR A 358 -13.04 -12.80 3.27
CA TYR A 358 -13.05 -11.72 4.24
C TYR A 358 -13.12 -10.38 3.51
N GLY A 359 -13.82 -9.42 4.11
CA GLY A 359 -13.67 -8.02 3.73
C GLY A 359 -12.33 -7.45 4.21
N VAL A 360 -12.10 -6.18 3.95
CA VAL A 360 -10.89 -5.45 4.37
C VAL A 360 -11.33 -4.35 5.31
N GLU A 361 -11.07 -4.57 6.59
CA GLU A 361 -11.29 -3.58 7.64
C GLU A 361 -10.11 -2.60 7.72
N ALA A 362 -10.35 -1.37 8.18
CA ALA A 362 -9.27 -0.43 8.46
C ALA A 362 -8.21 -1.10 9.34
N VAL A 363 -6.96 -1.17 8.84
CA VAL A 363 -5.87 -1.86 9.52
C VAL A 363 -5.70 -1.27 10.92
N CYS A 364 -5.99 -2.05 11.97
CA CYS A 364 -5.89 -1.63 13.39
C CYS A 364 -4.44 -1.35 13.88
N PHE A 365 -3.49 -1.24 12.95
CA PHE A 365 -2.06 -1.00 13.21
C PHE A 365 -1.59 0.09 12.25
N ASN A 366 -1.24 1.26 12.78
CA ASN A 366 -0.91 2.43 11.95
C ASN A 366 0.59 2.56 11.63
N GLU A 367 1.48 1.82 12.29
CA GLU A 367 2.92 2.00 12.08
C GLU A 367 3.66 0.67 12.15
N ILE A 368 4.16 0.19 11.01
CA ILE A 368 5.16 -0.88 10.95
C ILE A 368 6.48 -0.17 10.62
N LEU A 369 7.26 0.16 11.65
CA LEU A 369 8.59 0.73 11.47
C LEU A 369 9.63 -0.40 11.50
N ALA A 370 10.00 -0.92 10.32
CA ALA A 370 11.15 -1.83 10.18
C ALA A 370 12.45 -1.02 10.27
N ASN A 371 13.21 -1.18 11.36
CA ASN A 371 14.50 -0.51 11.54
C ASN A 371 15.67 -1.49 11.35
N GLU A 372 16.14 -1.65 10.11
CA GLU A 372 17.37 -2.39 9.81
C GLU A 372 18.58 -1.45 9.92
N GLY A 373 19.58 -1.86 10.70
CA GLY A 373 20.79 -1.07 10.92
C GLY A 373 22.07 -1.91 10.95
N SER A 374 22.00 -3.16 10.49
CA SER A 374 23.15 -4.06 10.47
C SER A 374 24.12 -3.64 9.36
N LYS A 375 25.40 -3.91 9.58
CA LYS A 375 26.45 -3.48 8.64
C LYS A 375 27.44 -4.61 8.42
N ILE A 376 27.89 -4.79 7.18
CA ILE A 376 29.00 -5.70 6.85
C ILE A 376 30.26 -4.88 6.53
N ARG A 377 31.41 -5.39 6.97
CA ARG A 377 32.74 -4.82 6.72
C ARG A 377 33.66 -5.88 6.20
N ARG A 378 34.55 -5.52 5.26
CA ARG A 378 35.43 -6.48 4.61
C ARG A 378 36.89 -6.07 4.80
N PRO A 379 37.73 -6.92 5.41
CA PRO A 379 39.13 -6.59 5.65
C PRO A 379 39.98 -6.39 4.38
N TYR A 380 39.50 -6.70 3.18
CA TYR A 380 40.21 -6.48 1.91
C TYR A 380 39.75 -5.25 1.13
N ASP A 381 38.64 -4.59 1.52
CA ASP A 381 38.18 -3.31 0.93
C ASP A 381 39.08 -2.12 1.35
N VAL A 382 40.37 -2.40 1.53
CA VAL A 382 41.43 -1.53 2.06
C VAL A 382 42.17 -0.80 0.93
N GLN A 383 42.05 -1.28 -0.31
CA GLN A 383 42.72 -0.68 -1.47
C GLN A 383 41.93 0.47 -2.10
N ASN A 384 42.58 1.63 -2.14
CA ASN A 384 42.16 2.90 -2.73
C ASN A 384 41.58 2.79 -4.15
N TYR A 385 40.26 2.99 -4.28
CA TYR A 385 39.60 3.80 -5.34
C TYR A 385 38.24 4.37 -4.87
N LEU A 386 37.95 4.37 -3.57
CA LEU A 386 36.67 4.87 -3.07
C LEU A 386 36.75 6.39 -2.87
N THR A 387 36.66 7.15 -3.96
CA THR A 387 36.26 8.56 -3.90
C THR A 387 34.74 8.63 -3.73
N GLY A 388 34.25 9.33 -2.71
CA GLY A 388 32.81 9.53 -2.44
C GLY A 388 32.27 8.72 -1.25
N ASP A 389 30.96 8.43 -1.27
CA ASP A 389 30.11 7.92 -0.16
C ASP A 389 30.54 6.60 0.52
N ARG A 390 31.63 5.95 0.08
CA ARG A 390 32.12 4.67 0.64
C ARG A 390 33.38 4.80 1.51
N ALA A 391 33.84 6.01 1.82
CA ALA A 391 34.97 6.22 2.73
C ALA A 391 34.71 5.64 4.15
N ASP A 392 33.44 5.60 4.56
CA ASP A 392 33.03 5.19 5.91
C ASP A 392 32.99 3.66 6.12
N THR A 393 33.18 2.84 5.08
CA THR A 393 33.15 1.37 5.20
C THR A 393 34.54 0.74 5.34
N ARG A 394 35.59 1.55 5.48
CA ARG A 394 36.99 1.09 5.55
C ARG A 394 37.27 0.30 6.83
N VAL A 395 37.98 -0.82 6.68
CA VAL A 395 38.57 -1.58 7.80
C VAL A 395 40.05 -1.28 7.84
N HIS A 396 40.54 -0.77 8.95
CA HIS A 396 41.98 -0.62 9.14
C HIS A 396 42.54 -1.83 9.86
N CYS A 397 43.60 -2.43 9.34
CA CYS A 397 44.17 -3.66 9.89
C CYS A 397 45.68 -3.51 10.10
N LEU A 398 46.17 -3.97 11.25
CA LEU A 398 47.59 -3.96 11.58
C LEU A 398 48.41 -4.80 10.57
N ALA A 399 47.89 -5.93 10.10
CA ALA A 399 48.56 -6.82 9.15
C ALA A 399 48.94 -6.14 7.82
N TYR A 400 48.09 -5.25 7.31
CA TYR A 400 48.30 -4.54 6.04
C TYR A 400 49.56 -3.68 6.04
N LEU A 401 49.91 -3.12 7.19
CA LEU A 401 51.02 -2.18 7.33
C LEU A 401 52.37 -2.86 7.09
N TYR A 402 52.45 -4.16 7.34
CA TYR A 402 53.73 -4.87 7.36
C TYR A 402 54.03 -5.62 6.08
N GLY A 403 53.08 -5.69 5.12
CA GLY A 403 53.32 -6.11 3.73
C GLY A 403 52.50 -7.30 3.24
N THR A 404 52.49 -7.51 1.93
CA THR A 404 51.81 -8.62 1.23
C THR A 404 52.83 -9.60 0.69
N VAL A 405 52.65 -10.89 0.91
CA VAL A 405 53.45 -11.93 0.23
C VAL A 405 52.88 -12.15 -1.16
N ASP A 406 53.72 -12.06 -2.18
CA ASP A 406 53.30 -12.31 -3.56
C ASP A 406 53.40 -13.80 -3.89
N TYR A 407 52.36 -14.57 -3.55
CA TYR A 407 52.32 -16.03 -3.80
C TYR A 407 52.24 -16.43 -5.28
N ARG A 408 52.17 -15.46 -6.21
CA ARG A 408 51.95 -15.71 -7.64
C ARG A 408 53.14 -16.37 -8.35
N GLU A 409 54.34 -16.26 -7.79
CA GLU A 409 55.54 -16.85 -8.40
C GLU A 409 56.41 -17.54 -7.32
N PRO A 410 56.55 -18.88 -7.35
CA PRO A 410 57.49 -19.61 -6.49
C PRO A 410 58.96 -19.21 -6.71
N THR A 411 59.22 -18.40 -7.73
CA THR A 411 60.54 -17.87 -8.06
C THR A 411 60.38 -16.38 -8.34
N GLN A 412 60.75 -15.55 -7.37
CA GLN A 412 60.67 -14.10 -7.51
C GLN A 412 62.05 -13.48 -7.25
N TYR A 413 62.49 -12.58 -8.13
CA TYR A 413 63.81 -11.92 -8.05
C TYR A 413 65.03 -12.86 -7.94
N GLY A 414 64.96 -14.06 -8.53
CA GLY A 414 66.04 -15.05 -8.49
C GLY A 414 66.11 -15.88 -7.20
N HIS A 415 65.10 -15.76 -6.32
CA HIS A 415 64.95 -16.57 -5.12
C HIS A 415 63.77 -17.53 -5.25
N THR A 416 64.00 -18.81 -4.96
CA THR A 416 62.94 -19.82 -4.90
C THR A 416 62.29 -19.79 -3.52
N MET A 417 61.03 -19.37 -3.46
CA MET A 417 60.24 -19.41 -2.23
C MET A 417 59.69 -20.82 -2.04
N ASP A 418 60.06 -21.47 -0.92
CA ASP A 418 59.45 -22.73 -0.51
C ASP A 418 58.25 -22.42 0.37
N LEU A 419 57.10 -22.21 -0.24
CA LEU A 419 55.84 -21.89 0.43
C LEU A 419 55.39 -22.95 1.46
N GLN A 420 55.96 -24.16 1.42
CA GLN A 420 55.68 -25.24 2.38
C GLN A 420 56.67 -25.29 3.56
N SER A 421 57.79 -24.55 3.47
CA SER A 421 58.84 -24.58 4.49
C SER A 421 58.32 -24.12 5.85
N THR A 422 58.67 -24.79 6.94
CA THR A 422 58.43 -24.25 8.30
C THR A 422 59.39 -23.11 8.64
N ASN A 423 60.45 -22.90 7.84
CA ASN A 423 61.35 -21.78 7.99
C ASN A 423 60.77 -20.53 7.30
N VAL A 424 60.25 -19.62 8.13
CA VAL A 424 59.63 -18.35 7.70
C VAL A 424 60.54 -17.53 6.78
N ALA A 425 61.86 -17.52 7.00
CA ALA A 425 62.78 -16.75 6.16
C ALA A 425 62.87 -17.24 4.70
N MET A 426 62.48 -18.50 4.43
CA MET A 426 62.45 -19.10 3.10
C MET A 426 61.12 -18.90 2.36
N ARG A 427 60.09 -18.43 3.09
CA ARG A 427 58.72 -18.25 2.58
C ARG A 427 58.38 -16.80 2.22
N GLU A 428 59.27 -15.87 2.52
CA GLU A 428 58.91 -14.46 2.66
C GLU A 428 59.93 -13.54 1.98
N LEU A 429 59.41 -12.47 1.41
CA LEU A 429 60.19 -11.33 0.93
C LEU A 429 59.77 -10.11 1.73
N PHE A 430 60.75 -9.39 2.26
CA PHE A 430 60.48 -8.31 3.19
C PHE A 430 60.97 -6.97 2.65
N PHE A 431 60.19 -5.92 2.91
CA PHE A 431 60.48 -4.53 2.63
C PHE A 431 60.51 -4.18 1.11
N ARG A 432 59.30 -4.01 0.54
CA ARG A 432 59.02 -3.40 -0.78
C ARG A 432 58.67 -1.90 -0.64
N ASN A 433 58.56 -1.16 -1.76
CA ASN A 433 57.97 0.18 -1.81
C ASN A 433 56.55 0.15 -1.21
N GLY A 434 56.33 0.84 -0.09
CA GLY A 434 55.05 0.95 0.62
C GLY A 434 54.89 0.10 1.90
N GLU A 435 55.85 -0.76 2.25
CA GLU A 435 55.85 -1.52 3.51
C GLU A 435 56.57 -0.75 4.64
N VAL A 436 56.19 -1.06 5.89
CA VAL A 436 56.65 -0.35 7.09
C VAL A 436 57.78 -1.13 7.79
N ALA A 437 58.88 -0.46 8.19
CA ALA A 437 59.88 -1.03 9.11
C ALA A 437 60.23 -0.07 10.25
N PHE A 438 60.62 -0.62 11.38
CA PHE A 438 61.08 0.13 12.54
C PHE A 438 62.59 0.13 12.61
N ARG A 439 63.16 1.28 12.97
CA ARG A 439 64.57 1.34 13.36
C ARG A 439 64.76 0.68 14.71
N ILE A 440 65.75 -0.19 14.82
CA ILE A 440 66.14 -0.82 16.08
C ILE A 440 66.98 0.18 16.89
N LEU A 441 66.59 0.41 18.15
CA LEU A 441 67.39 1.21 19.09
C LEU A 441 68.44 0.31 19.74
N THR A 442 69.51 0.05 19.00
CA THR A 442 70.51 -0.97 19.37
C THR A 442 71.17 -0.69 20.72
N ASN A 443 71.32 0.58 21.10
CA ASN A 443 71.82 1.02 22.41
C ASN A 443 70.89 0.69 23.59
N ARG A 444 69.67 0.21 23.33
CA ARG A 444 68.69 -0.23 24.35
C ARG A 444 68.41 -1.74 24.26
N THR A 445 69.15 -2.46 23.42
CA THR A 445 69.03 -3.90 23.25
C THR A 445 69.88 -4.65 24.28
N GLN A 446 69.28 -5.59 25.00
CA GLN A 446 70.00 -6.38 26.00
C GLN A 446 69.45 -7.80 26.14
N LEU A 447 70.32 -8.74 26.51
CA LEU A 447 69.91 -10.08 26.88
C LEU A 447 69.30 -10.04 28.29
N VAL A 448 68.10 -10.57 28.45
CA VAL A 448 67.36 -10.63 29.72
C VAL A 448 66.89 -12.07 29.91
N GLY A 449 67.62 -12.84 30.74
CA GLY A 449 67.36 -14.26 30.92
C GLY A 449 67.44 -15.03 29.60
N GLN A 450 66.35 -15.72 29.25
CA GLN A 450 66.22 -16.49 28.00
C GLN A 450 65.65 -15.66 26.83
N THR A 451 65.57 -14.34 26.96
CA THR A 451 65.01 -13.46 25.93
C THR A 451 65.95 -12.31 25.58
N ILE A 452 65.81 -11.76 24.37
CA ILE A 452 66.51 -10.55 23.97
C ILE A 452 65.50 -9.41 23.98
N ARG A 453 65.70 -8.45 24.88
CA ARG A 453 64.90 -7.23 24.93
C ARG A 453 65.37 -6.29 23.84
N VAL A 454 64.53 -6.05 22.84
CA VAL A 454 64.76 -5.11 21.74
C VAL A 454 63.78 -3.95 21.86
N VAL A 455 64.27 -2.73 21.71
CA VAL A 455 63.42 -1.53 21.69
C VAL A 455 63.39 -1.00 20.26
N LEU A 456 62.18 -0.87 19.71
CA LEU A 456 61.96 -0.27 18.40
C LEU A 456 61.73 1.23 18.54
N ARG A 457 62.05 1.98 17.49
CA ARG A 457 61.71 3.40 17.41
C ARG A 457 60.19 3.59 17.41
N ASP A 458 59.75 4.70 17.99
CA ASP A 458 58.33 5.02 18.19
C ASP A 458 57.53 5.30 16.91
N TYR A 459 58.22 5.44 15.78
CA TYR A 459 57.64 5.58 14.46
C TYR A 459 58.45 4.74 13.46
N PRO A 460 57.79 4.16 12.46
CA PRO A 460 58.48 3.44 11.43
C PRO A 460 59.12 4.38 10.40
N GLU A 461 60.12 3.89 9.69
CA GLU A 461 60.69 4.54 8.51
C GLU A 461 59.89 4.12 7.28
N VAL A 462 59.32 5.10 6.58
CA VAL A 462 58.44 4.90 5.41
C VAL A 462 59.30 4.82 4.15
N ALA A 463 59.16 3.75 3.36
CA ALA A 463 59.66 3.70 1.99
C ALA A 463 58.69 4.45 1.05
N GLU A 464 59.20 5.17 0.05
CA GLU A 464 58.38 5.85 -0.95
C GLU A 464 57.44 4.85 -1.65
N GLY A 465 56.11 5.00 -1.50
CA GLY A 465 55.05 4.13 -2.04
C GLY A 465 53.84 3.95 -1.09
N TYR A 466 52.66 3.59 -1.61
CA TYR A 466 51.37 3.35 -0.89
C TYR A 466 51.08 4.27 0.32
N TYR A 467 51.33 5.56 0.11
CA TYR A 467 51.74 6.58 1.08
C TYR A 467 50.89 6.86 2.34
N ASN A 468 49.65 6.37 2.45
CA ASN A 468 48.73 6.87 3.47
C ASN A 468 48.25 5.81 4.47
N ALA A 469 48.38 4.50 4.25
CA ALA A 469 47.70 3.52 5.12
C ALA A 469 48.11 3.52 6.61
N PHE A 470 49.41 3.48 6.90
CA PHE A 470 49.90 3.57 8.28
C PHE A 470 49.63 4.95 8.88
N THR A 471 49.79 5.99 8.07
CA THR A 471 49.52 7.38 8.44
C THR A 471 48.05 7.60 8.77
N ASP A 472 47.14 7.08 7.95
CA ASP A 472 45.69 7.11 8.08
C ASP A 472 45.25 6.31 9.30
N PHE A 473 45.79 5.10 9.48
CA PHE A 473 45.49 4.28 10.65
C PHE A 473 45.93 4.99 11.93
N ARG A 474 47.14 5.53 11.93
CA ARG A 474 47.64 6.37 13.02
C ARG A 474 46.74 7.58 13.25
N SER A 475 46.45 8.37 12.21
CA SER A 475 45.60 9.56 12.29
C SER A 475 44.19 9.23 12.79
N LEU A 476 43.62 8.09 12.38
CA LEU A 476 42.37 7.58 12.89
C LEU A 476 42.45 7.35 14.40
N LEU A 477 43.45 6.60 14.87
CA LEU A 477 43.64 6.34 16.29
C LEU A 477 43.87 7.64 17.10
N GLN A 478 44.62 8.59 16.54
CA GLN A 478 44.81 9.93 17.12
C GLN A 478 43.49 10.66 17.30
N SER A 479 42.64 10.58 16.28
CA SER A 479 41.37 11.25 16.26
C SER A 479 40.42 10.70 17.34
N ARG A 480 40.42 9.39 17.60
CA ARG A 480 39.53 8.68 18.56
C ARG A 480 39.73 9.04 20.04
N GLY A 481 40.54 10.06 20.38
CA GLY A 481 40.71 10.53 21.75
C GLY A 481 41.60 9.62 22.60
N GLY A 482 42.27 8.63 21.99
CA GLY A 482 43.52 8.14 22.57
C GLY A 482 44.42 9.36 22.78
N GLY A 483 45.05 9.49 23.95
CA GLY A 483 45.91 10.64 24.24
C GLY A 483 47.06 10.73 23.25
N TYR A 484 46.85 11.43 22.14
CA TYR A 484 47.82 11.56 21.05
C TYR A 484 48.03 13.05 20.77
N THR A 485 48.85 13.67 21.61
CA THR A 485 49.40 15.00 21.34
C THR A 485 50.66 14.86 20.49
N SER A 486 50.86 15.83 19.59
CA SER A 486 52.00 15.92 18.65
C SER A 486 53.34 15.50 19.27
N GLY A 487 53.96 14.45 18.72
CA GLY A 487 55.29 13.96 19.11
C GLY A 487 55.36 12.56 19.72
N VAL A 488 54.25 11.81 19.84
CA VAL A 488 54.18 10.56 20.64
C VAL A 488 53.72 9.32 19.85
N ARG A 489 54.56 8.27 19.93
CA ARG A 489 54.41 6.79 19.87
C ARG A 489 53.05 6.14 19.57
N ILE A 490 53.03 5.12 18.70
CA ILE A 490 51.93 4.13 18.61
C ILE A 490 52.10 3.11 19.73
N ASN A 491 51.14 3.04 20.65
CA ASN A 491 51.10 2.01 21.70
C ASN A 491 50.14 0.90 21.25
N TRP A 492 50.66 -0.10 20.54
CA TRP A 492 49.87 -1.29 20.25
C TRP A 492 49.54 -2.05 21.56
N PRO A 493 48.48 -2.88 21.59
CA PRO A 493 48.14 -3.66 22.77
C PRO A 493 49.30 -4.54 23.24
N GLU A 494 49.38 -4.77 24.55
CA GLU A 494 50.34 -5.73 25.10
C GLU A 494 50.14 -7.11 24.45
N ASN A 495 51.23 -7.77 24.10
CA ASN A 495 51.26 -9.09 23.45
C ASN A 495 50.62 -9.20 22.07
N ILE A 496 50.28 -8.12 21.38
CA ILE A 496 49.78 -8.22 19.98
C ILE A 496 50.77 -8.96 19.06
N TRP A 497 52.08 -8.84 19.33
CA TRP A 497 53.15 -9.51 18.59
C TRP A 497 53.64 -10.80 19.27
N ALA A 498 52.95 -11.35 20.26
CA ALA A 498 53.34 -12.64 20.82
C ALA A 498 53.20 -13.74 19.75
N ASN A 499 54.14 -14.69 19.73
CA ASN A 499 54.26 -15.79 18.74
C ASN A 499 54.49 -15.35 17.29
N CYS A 500 54.45 -14.05 17.02
CA CYS A 500 54.84 -13.45 15.75
C CYS A 500 56.37 -13.53 15.58
N TYR A 501 56.86 -13.00 14.47
CA TYR A 501 58.29 -12.93 14.22
C TYR A 501 58.74 -11.53 13.81
N MET A 502 60.01 -11.25 14.08
CA MET A 502 60.72 -10.03 13.71
C MET A 502 61.80 -10.38 12.69
N ALA A 503 61.65 -9.87 11.48
CA ALA A 503 62.66 -9.94 10.44
C ALA A 503 63.59 -8.72 10.54
N VAL A 504 64.91 -8.92 10.47
CA VAL A 504 65.90 -7.84 10.59
C VAL A 504 66.74 -7.62 9.35
N PHE A 505 67.14 -6.36 9.14
CA PHE A 505 67.95 -5.91 8.01
C PHE A 505 69.11 -5.05 8.50
N ASP A 506 70.25 -5.20 7.85
CA ASP A 506 71.48 -4.47 8.12
C ASP A 506 71.51 -3.08 7.48
N LYS A 507 70.69 -2.84 6.45
CA LYS A 507 70.57 -1.56 5.74
C LYS A 507 69.19 -1.38 5.15
N ARG A 508 68.89 -0.16 4.71
CA ARG A 508 67.68 0.12 3.92
C ARG A 508 67.80 -0.58 2.55
N PRO A 509 66.78 -1.31 2.09
CA PRO A 509 66.82 -1.98 0.80
C PRO A 509 66.96 -1.02 -0.37
N ALA A 510 68.00 -1.23 -1.19
CA ALA A 510 68.25 -0.48 -2.43
C ALA A 510 68.22 -1.40 -3.67
N THR A 511 68.45 -2.70 -3.47
CA THR A 511 68.43 -3.74 -4.51
C THR A 511 67.49 -4.88 -4.14
N ASN A 512 67.14 -5.75 -5.09
CA ASN A 512 66.31 -6.92 -4.80
C ASN A 512 66.96 -7.88 -3.79
N ALA A 513 68.29 -7.97 -3.77
CA ALA A 513 69.03 -8.78 -2.79
C ALA A 513 68.97 -8.22 -1.37
N ASP A 514 68.59 -6.95 -1.20
CA ASP A 514 68.45 -6.33 0.12
C ASP A 514 67.07 -6.56 0.74
N ARG A 515 66.12 -7.15 -0.02
CA ARG A 515 64.76 -7.49 0.44
C ARG A 515 64.70 -8.80 1.24
N PHE A 516 65.82 -9.50 1.35
CA PHE A 516 65.91 -10.72 2.14
C PHE A 516 66.28 -10.38 3.58
N PRO A 517 65.59 -10.97 4.57
CA PRO A 517 65.92 -10.75 5.97
C PRO A 517 67.29 -11.35 6.25
N ARG A 518 68.14 -10.63 6.98
CA ARG A 518 69.42 -11.20 7.45
C ARG A 518 69.19 -12.28 8.49
N LYS A 519 68.17 -12.10 9.31
CA LYS A 519 67.75 -13.05 10.34
C LYS A 519 66.27 -12.83 10.66
N VAL A 520 65.62 -13.89 11.14
CA VAL A 520 64.27 -13.84 11.70
C VAL A 520 64.34 -14.31 13.15
N PHE A 521 63.66 -13.59 14.04
CA PHE A 521 63.56 -13.89 15.46
C PHE A 521 62.10 -14.11 15.86
N SER A 522 61.82 -15.16 16.61
CA SER A 522 60.49 -15.36 17.21
C SER A 522 60.28 -14.37 18.37
N ILE A 523 59.09 -13.80 18.46
CA ILE A 523 58.72 -12.84 19.50
C ILE A 523 57.96 -13.59 20.60
N ARG A 524 58.51 -13.60 21.81
CA ARG A 524 57.88 -14.21 23.00
C ARG A 524 56.83 -13.28 23.62
N ARG A 525 57.12 -11.98 23.64
CA ARG A 525 56.30 -10.97 24.32
C ARG A 525 56.48 -9.63 23.63
N SER A 526 55.43 -8.82 23.64
CA SER A 526 55.51 -7.42 23.24
C SER A 526 54.80 -6.56 24.28
N THR A 527 55.27 -5.33 24.43
CA THR A 527 54.68 -4.35 25.35
C THR A 527 54.06 -3.22 24.55
N THR A 528 53.22 -2.43 25.22
CA THR A 528 52.69 -1.16 24.71
C THR A 528 53.78 -0.14 24.38
N ASP A 529 54.99 -0.34 24.87
CA ASP A 529 56.14 0.56 24.75
C ASP A 529 57.07 0.20 23.56
N ASN A 530 56.56 -0.40 22.47
CA ASN A 530 57.41 -0.83 21.34
C ASN A 530 58.63 -1.70 21.74
N VAL A 531 58.55 -2.35 22.92
CA VAL A 531 59.57 -3.27 23.40
C VAL A 531 59.13 -4.68 23.05
N LEU A 532 60.03 -5.40 22.38
CA LEU A 532 59.88 -6.80 22.02
C LEU A 532 60.85 -7.63 22.85
N TYR A 533 60.38 -8.80 23.30
CA TYR A 533 61.22 -9.81 23.91
C TYR A 533 61.31 -10.97 22.92
N LEU A 534 62.46 -11.10 22.29
CA LEU A 534 62.72 -12.15 21.31
C LEU A 534 63.18 -13.43 22.01
N ASP A 535 62.90 -14.58 21.41
CA ASP A 535 63.49 -15.84 21.87
C ASP A 535 65.01 -15.83 21.64
N ALA A 536 65.80 -16.08 22.68
CA ALA A 536 67.25 -16.18 22.57
C ALA A 536 67.72 -17.57 22.10
N LYS A 537 66.82 -18.56 22.03
CA LYS A 537 67.16 -19.93 21.62
C LYS A 537 67.64 -19.97 20.17
N GLY A 538 68.88 -20.42 19.96
CA GLY A 538 69.47 -20.53 18.62
C GLY A 538 70.01 -19.21 18.04
N VAL A 539 70.14 -18.17 18.87
CA VAL A 539 70.77 -16.89 18.49
C VAL A 539 72.28 -16.98 18.73
N SER A 540 73.07 -16.68 17.71
CA SER A 540 74.54 -16.70 17.80
C SER A 540 75.09 -15.50 18.58
N ALA A 541 76.33 -15.58 19.07
CA ALA A 541 77.00 -14.44 19.69
C ALA A 541 77.13 -13.25 18.70
N GLU A 542 77.32 -13.55 17.42
CA GLU A 542 77.37 -12.56 16.34
C GLU A 542 76.03 -11.86 16.13
N ASP A 543 74.91 -12.61 16.16
CA ASP A 543 73.57 -12.04 16.02
C ASP A 543 73.24 -11.11 17.19
N LEU A 544 73.62 -11.49 18.42
CA LEU A 544 73.43 -10.66 19.61
C LEU A 544 74.27 -9.38 19.53
N GLU A 545 75.49 -9.47 19.01
CA GLU A 545 76.38 -8.32 18.80
C GLU A 545 75.81 -7.38 17.74
N LYS A 546 75.33 -7.92 16.61
CA LYS A 546 74.67 -7.15 15.54
C LYS A 546 73.43 -6.40 16.05
N LEU A 547 72.65 -7.00 16.94
CA LEU A 547 71.48 -6.34 17.57
C LEU A 547 71.85 -5.18 18.53
N LYS A 548 73.06 -5.19 19.11
CA LYS A 548 73.53 -4.18 20.09
C LYS A 548 74.32 -3.03 19.44
N ASN A 549 75.13 -3.36 18.43
CA ASN A 549 76.17 -2.47 17.91
C ASN A 549 75.95 -2.13 16.43
N VAL A 550 74.71 -1.80 16.04
CA VAL A 550 74.30 -1.31 14.70
C VAL A 550 74.46 -2.27 13.50
N GLY A 551 74.61 -3.58 13.74
CA GLY A 551 74.65 -4.59 12.67
C GLY A 551 73.28 -4.94 12.07
N TYR A 552 72.23 -4.89 12.89
CA TYR A 552 70.83 -4.97 12.46
C TYR A 552 70.16 -3.63 12.74
N LEU A 553 69.89 -2.85 11.70
CA LEU A 553 69.39 -1.47 11.79
C LEU A 553 67.87 -1.40 11.74
N TYR A 554 67.23 -2.31 11.00
CA TYR A 554 65.81 -2.26 10.67
C TYR A 554 65.11 -3.55 11.04
N ALA A 555 63.85 -3.44 11.46
CA ALA A 555 62.98 -4.54 11.83
C ALA A 555 61.61 -4.44 11.14
N GLN A 556 61.14 -5.52 10.52
CA GLN A 556 59.74 -5.70 10.15
C GLN A 556 59.09 -6.74 11.06
N LEU A 557 57.86 -6.47 11.49
CA LEU A 557 57.08 -7.35 12.36
C LEU A 557 56.02 -8.06 11.54
N ARG A 558 55.79 -9.34 11.83
CA ARG A 558 54.91 -10.17 11.02
C ARG A 558 54.15 -11.18 11.85
N GLY A 559 52.85 -11.26 11.59
CA GLY A 559 51.91 -12.19 12.21
C GLY A 559 50.86 -12.59 11.20
N TRP A 560 49.69 -11.96 11.24
CA TRP A 560 48.69 -12.05 10.18
C TRP A 560 49.16 -11.33 8.92
N VAL A 561 48.72 -11.84 7.76
CA VAL A 561 49.07 -11.34 6.42
C VAL A 561 47.80 -10.87 5.71
N TRP A 562 47.95 -9.78 4.96
CA TRP A 562 46.88 -9.21 4.13
C TRP A 562 47.20 -9.43 2.65
N ASP A 563 46.21 -9.89 1.90
CA ASP A 563 46.19 -9.87 0.43
C ASP A 563 44.76 -9.53 -0.02
N LYS A 564 44.06 -10.47 -0.68
CA LYS A 564 42.62 -10.38 -1.00
C LYS A 564 41.71 -10.86 0.16
N ALA A 565 42.33 -11.36 1.22
CA ALA A 565 41.74 -11.79 2.48
C ALA A 565 42.75 -11.53 3.61
N LEU A 566 42.28 -11.56 4.85
CA LEU A 566 43.14 -11.53 6.04
C LEU A 566 43.36 -12.97 6.52
N TYR A 567 44.61 -13.42 6.66
CA TYR A 567 44.90 -14.78 7.11
C TYR A 567 46.15 -14.89 7.99
N ALA A 568 46.22 -15.96 8.77
CA ALA A 568 47.38 -16.33 9.57
C ALA A 568 47.95 -17.67 9.10
N GLU A 569 49.26 -17.82 9.21
CA GLU A 569 50.00 -19.06 8.93
C GLU A 569 50.72 -19.63 10.15
N LEU A 570 50.68 -18.91 11.26
CA LEU A 570 51.36 -19.25 12.49
C LEU A 570 50.33 -19.56 13.56
N PRO A 571 50.65 -20.46 14.50
CA PRO A 571 49.76 -20.76 15.61
C PRO A 571 49.77 -19.63 16.63
N SER A 572 48.59 -19.32 17.18
CA SER A 572 48.43 -18.39 18.31
C SER A 572 49.05 -17.00 18.12
N VAL A 573 48.97 -16.46 16.89
CA VAL A 573 49.33 -15.06 16.57
C VAL A 573 48.09 -14.21 16.47
N SER A 574 48.17 -12.96 16.93
CA SER A 574 47.03 -12.06 16.97
C SER A 574 47.12 -10.93 15.94
N THR A 575 45.98 -10.34 15.61
CA THR A 575 45.88 -9.12 14.80
C THR A 575 44.81 -8.19 15.35
N TRP A 576 44.93 -6.92 15.00
CA TRP A 576 44.04 -5.85 15.42
C TRP A 576 43.42 -5.18 14.20
N LEU A 577 42.09 -5.14 14.19
CA LEU A 577 41.29 -4.44 13.20
C LEU A 577 40.50 -3.30 13.85
N VAL A 578 40.32 -2.22 13.10
CA VAL A 578 39.45 -1.10 13.45
C VAL A 578 38.44 -0.90 12.34
N CYS A 579 37.17 -1.16 12.65
CA CYS A 579 36.06 -1.02 11.72
C CYS A 579 35.38 0.34 11.91
N GLN A 580 35.18 1.11 10.84
CA GLN A 580 34.55 2.45 10.87
C GLN A 580 33.11 2.47 10.32
N GLY A 581 32.47 3.64 10.42
CA GLY A 581 31.14 3.91 9.87
C GLY A 581 30.00 3.16 10.56
N LEU A 582 30.24 2.71 11.79
CA LEU A 582 29.18 2.21 12.67
C LEU A 582 28.50 3.40 13.33
N ASP A 583 27.25 3.23 13.74
CA ASP A 583 26.50 4.31 14.35
C ASP A 583 27.01 4.49 15.79
N PRO A 584 27.53 5.68 16.15
CA PRO A 584 27.94 5.94 17.52
C PRO A 584 26.80 5.63 18.46
N GLN A 585 27.14 5.19 19.67
CA GLN A 585 26.17 4.93 20.72
C GLN A 585 25.25 3.70 20.55
N LYS A 586 25.27 3.01 19.40
CA LYS A 586 24.46 1.79 19.15
C LYS A 586 25.18 0.50 19.52
N TYR A 587 24.42 -0.54 19.85
CA TYR A 587 24.98 -1.86 20.17
C TYR A 587 24.90 -2.78 18.97
N TYR A 588 25.95 -3.57 18.76
CA TYR A 588 26.07 -4.53 17.69
C TYR A 588 26.50 -5.88 18.25
N ARG A 589 25.92 -6.97 17.77
CA ARG A 589 26.53 -8.29 17.91
C ARG A 589 27.45 -8.52 16.72
N VAL A 590 28.68 -8.95 16.99
CA VAL A 590 29.71 -9.05 15.96
C VAL A 590 29.94 -10.52 15.58
N PHE A 591 29.92 -10.78 14.28
CA PHE A 591 30.18 -12.09 13.70
C PHE A 591 31.39 -12.01 12.78
N ILE A 592 32.35 -12.91 12.96
CA ILE A 592 33.53 -13.02 12.10
C ILE A 592 33.26 -14.08 11.04
N HIS A 593 33.35 -13.68 9.77
CA HIS A 593 33.08 -14.54 8.64
C HIS A 593 34.39 -14.95 7.98
N GLU A 594 34.58 -16.25 7.85
CA GLU A 594 35.48 -16.84 6.88
C GLU A 594 34.69 -17.11 5.59
N THR A 595 35.25 -16.89 4.41
CA THR A 595 34.70 -17.39 3.13
C THR A 595 35.86 -17.93 2.29
N ASN A 596 35.60 -18.55 1.12
CA ASN A 596 36.69 -19.00 0.24
C ASN A 596 37.14 -17.93 -0.74
N LEU A 597 37.01 -16.63 -0.42
CA LEU A 597 37.50 -15.56 -1.30
C LEU A 597 38.91 -15.83 -1.76
N GLU A 598 39.13 -15.53 -3.05
CA GLU A 598 40.39 -15.58 -3.80
C GLU A 598 41.55 -16.03 -2.93
N THR A 599 41.68 -17.36 -2.81
CA THR A 599 43.02 -17.93 -2.70
C THR A 599 43.82 -17.21 -3.78
N PRO A 600 45.00 -16.65 -3.49
CA PRO A 600 45.84 -16.06 -4.52
C PRO A 600 45.78 -17.00 -5.72
N THR A 601 45.48 -16.49 -6.92
CA THR A 601 45.07 -17.30 -8.10
C THR A 601 46.01 -18.45 -8.46
N ASP A 602 47.16 -18.54 -7.77
CA ASP A 602 48.24 -19.48 -7.94
C ASP A 602 48.71 -20.13 -6.60
N ASP A 603 47.94 -20.05 -5.51
CA ASP A 603 48.21 -20.77 -4.26
C ASP A 603 47.98 -22.28 -4.46
N LYS A 604 48.98 -22.93 -5.05
CA LYS A 604 49.02 -24.38 -5.26
C LYS A 604 49.31 -25.17 -3.97
N VAL A 605 49.42 -24.48 -2.83
CA VAL A 605 50.06 -24.99 -1.62
C VAL A 605 49.06 -25.10 -0.47
N GLY A 606 48.28 -24.06 -0.18
CA GLY A 606 47.21 -24.09 0.80
C GLY A 606 45.87 -24.42 0.16
N GLY A 607 45.34 -25.64 0.38
CA GLY A 607 44.03 -26.03 -0.14
C GLY A 607 42.90 -25.05 0.26
N HIS A 608 41.77 -25.11 -0.47
CA HIS A 608 40.53 -24.36 -0.17
C HIS A 608 39.79 -24.88 1.08
N GLN A 609 40.51 -25.11 2.19
CA GLN A 609 39.93 -25.63 3.43
C GLN A 609 39.64 -24.48 4.39
N TYR A 610 38.41 -24.42 4.90
CA TYR A 610 38.06 -23.52 5.99
C TYR A 610 38.84 -23.85 7.27
N SER A 611 39.06 -22.82 8.06
CA SER A 611 39.43 -22.94 9.46
C SER A 611 38.35 -23.72 10.20
N LYS A 612 38.70 -24.86 10.79
CA LYS A 612 37.74 -25.56 11.67
C LYS A 612 37.47 -24.76 12.95
N TYR A 613 38.48 -24.01 13.39
CA TYR A 613 38.49 -23.24 14.62
C TYR A 613 39.06 -21.86 14.35
N LEU A 614 38.59 -20.84 15.07
CA LEU A 614 39.21 -19.52 15.14
C LEU A 614 39.07 -19.02 16.58
N ASP A 615 40.04 -18.22 17.02
CA ASP A 615 40.00 -17.58 18.32
C ASP A 615 39.49 -16.15 18.17
N VAL A 616 38.25 -15.93 18.59
CA VAL A 616 37.50 -14.69 18.42
C VAL A 616 37.00 -14.14 19.75
N ASP A 617 37.61 -14.51 20.87
CA ASP A 617 37.18 -14.08 22.21
C ASP A 617 37.46 -12.60 22.49
N GLY A 618 38.08 -11.88 21.54
CA GLY A 618 38.33 -10.46 21.63
C GLY A 618 39.39 -10.05 22.64
N THR A 619 40.19 -10.99 23.16
CA THR A 619 41.27 -10.71 24.11
C THR A 619 42.60 -11.30 23.65
N LEU A 620 43.69 -10.65 24.06
CA LEU A 620 45.07 -11.08 23.79
C LEU A 620 45.67 -11.85 24.98
N ALA A 621 44.93 -11.97 26.08
CA ALA A 621 45.43 -12.53 27.33
C ALA A 621 45.24 -14.05 27.45
N ARG A 622 44.24 -14.60 26.75
CA ARG A 622 43.93 -16.03 26.73
C ARG A 622 43.73 -16.45 25.27
N SER A 623 43.89 -17.74 25.00
CA SER A 623 43.50 -18.29 23.71
C SER A 623 42.33 -19.23 23.89
N SER A 624 41.31 -19.06 23.07
CA SER A 624 40.12 -19.90 23.04
C SER A 624 39.98 -20.64 21.71
N ARG A 625 39.15 -21.67 21.68
CA ARG A 625 38.80 -22.40 20.46
C ARG A 625 37.30 -22.35 20.31
N GLN A 626 36.81 -21.59 19.33
CA GLN A 626 35.41 -21.60 18.98
C GLN A 626 35.19 -22.51 17.76
N GLU A 627 34.26 -23.45 17.88
CA GLU A 627 33.86 -24.33 16.78
C GLU A 627 32.87 -23.58 15.87
N CYS A 628 33.10 -23.65 14.56
CA CYS A 628 32.27 -22.98 13.56
C CYS A 628 30.89 -23.66 13.45
N ARG A 629 29.82 -22.91 13.70
CA ARG A 629 28.45 -23.22 13.24
C ARG A 629 27.74 -21.92 12.85
N ARG A 630 27.01 -21.97 11.72
CA ARG A 630 26.04 -20.99 11.17
C ARG A 630 26.14 -19.57 11.75
N LEU A 631 26.63 -18.61 10.94
CA LEU A 631 27.16 -17.29 11.33
C LEU A 631 28.49 -17.38 12.09
N ARG A 632 29.52 -17.66 11.30
CA ARG A 632 30.56 -18.67 11.61
C ARG A 632 31.24 -18.56 12.97
N TYR A 633 31.66 -17.36 13.40
CA TYR A 633 32.24 -17.16 14.72
C TYR A 633 31.59 -15.99 15.43
N ARG A 634 31.07 -16.24 16.64
CA ARG A 634 30.49 -15.21 17.52
C ARG A 634 31.63 -14.54 18.27
N TYR A 635 31.92 -13.30 17.91
CA TYR A 635 32.99 -12.54 18.55
C TYR A 635 32.65 -12.28 20.01
N ASP A 636 33.61 -12.49 20.91
CA ASP A 636 33.48 -12.38 22.37
C ASP A 636 32.21 -13.08 22.89
N ASP A 637 32.05 -14.34 22.49
CA ASP A 637 30.92 -15.22 22.83
C ASP A 637 29.52 -14.68 22.42
N GLY A 638 29.48 -13.69 21.52
CA GLY A 638 28.26 -13.06 21.03
C GLY A 638 27.78 -11.88 21.88
N THR A 639 28.60 -11.43 22.84
CA THR A 639 28.32 -10.27 23.69
C THR A 639 28.12 -9.03 22.83
N ALA A 640 27.07 -8.26 23.09
CA ALA A 640 26.82 -7.00 22.39
C ALA A 640 27.94 -5.98 22.65
N LYS A 641 28.42 -5.33 21.58
CA LYS A 641 29.51 -4.35 21.61
C LYS A 641 29.04 -3.00 21.07
N ARG A 642 29.57 -1.94 21.66
CA ARG A 642 29.27 -0.55 21.28
C ARG A 642 30.51 0.06 20.60
N PRO A 643 30.37 0.75 19.46
CA PRO A 643 31.47 1.52 18.91
C PRO A 643 31.70 2.75 19.79
N ASP A 644 32.87 3.37 19.64
CA ASP A 644 33.17 4.63 20.30
C ASP A 644 32.34 5.81 19.73
N GLN A 645 32.58 7.01 20.25
CA GLN A 645 31.87 8.23 19.85
C GLN A 645 32.05 8.60 18.37
N ARG A 646 33.01 7.99 17.66
CA ARG A 646 33.27 8.20 16.23
C ARG A 646 32.76 7.05 15.37
N GLY A 647 32.02 6.10 15.94
CA GLY A 647 31.52 4.97 15.17
C GLY A 647 32.60 3.96 14.82
N CYS A 648 33.68 3.90 15.60
CA CYS A 648 34.77 2.96 15.41
C CYS A 648 34.72 1.81 16.43
N MET A 649 35.01 0.59 16.00
CA MET A 649 35.08 -0.59 16.88
C MET A 649 36.38 -1.38 16.67
N ASP A 650 37.04 -1.72 17.76
CA ASP A 650 38.25 -2.54 17.78
C ASP A 650 37.89 -4.03 17.82
N ILE A 651 38.48 -4.81 16.91
CA ILE A 651 38.30 -6.26 16.80
C ILE A 651 39.67 -6.94 16.90
N TYR A 652 39.80 -7.89 17.83
CA TYR A 652 41.02 -8.67 18.03
C TYR A 652 40.80 -10.11 17.61
N LEU A 653 41.62 -10.62 16.69
CA LEU A 653 41.52 -11.99 16.21
C LEU A 653 42.82 -12.70 16.48
N THR A 654 42.74 -13.92 16.99
CA THR A 654 43.89 -14.77 17.25
C THR A 654 43.77 -16.04 16.40
N SER A 655 44.87 -16.46 15.79
CA SER A 655 44.90 -17.72 15.08
C SER A 655 44.93 -18.87 16.09
N THR A 656 44.36 -20.00 15.73
CA THR A 656 44.33 -21.17 16.59
C THR A 656 45.73 -21.75 16.79
N SER A 657 45.88 -22.61 17.80
CA SER A 657 47.14 -23.32 18.02
C SER A 657 47.45 -24.41 16.97
N GLU A 658 46.51 -24.72 16.07
CA GLU A 658 46.67 -25.66 14.96
C GLU A 658 46.99 -24.96 13.63
N CYS A 659 46.99 -23.63 13.62
CA CYS A 659 47.28 -22.84 12.43
C CYS A 659 48.72 -23.10 11.95
N GLN A 660 48.85 -23.40 10.67
CA GLN A 660 50.13 -23.68 9.99
C GLN A 660 50.03 -23.30 8.51
N PRO A 661 51.13 -23.23 7.74
CA PRO A 661 51.12 -22.74 6.36
C PRO A 661 50.12 -23.45 5.43
N LEU A 662 49.88 -24.75 5.65
CA LEU A 662 48.92 -25.56 4.88
C LEU A 662 47.49 -25.58 5.45
N ALA A 663 47.30 -25.08 6.68
CA ALA A 663 46.02 -25.04 7.39
C ALA A 663 45.88 -23.66 8.06
N ARG A 664 45.68 -22.65 7.21
CA ARG A 664 45.66 -21.23 7.60
C ARG A 664 44.34 -20.85 8.25
N ASN A 665 44.40 -19.92 9.21
CA ASN A 665 43.20 -19.22 9.67
C ASN A 665 42.85 -18.05 8.76
N ARG A 666 41.58 -17.87 8.34
CA ARG A 666 41.19 -16.81 7.39
C ARG A 666 39.96 -16.02 7.84
N VAL A 667 39.93 -14.74 7.47
CA VAL A 667 38.89 -13.77 7.82
C VAL A 667 38.61 -12.85 6.64
N ASN A 668 37.34 -12.79 6.24
CA ASN A 668 36.93 -12.19 4.97
C ASN A 668 35.86 -11.11 5.11
N ALA A 669 35.01 -11.24 6.12
CA ALA A 669 34.06 -10.20 6.46
C ALA A 669 33.80 -10.20 7.97
N ILE A 670 33.29 -9.08 8.45
CA ILE A 670 32.85 -8.86 9.81
C ILE A 670 31.43 -8.31 9.69
N TYR A 671 30.47 -9.00 10.27
CA TYR A 671 29.07 -8.60 10.28
C TYR A 671 28.71 -8.02 11.65
N PHE A 672 28.17 -6.81 11.64
CA PHE A 672 27.73 -6.06 12.80
C PHE A 672 26.19 -6.09 12.79
N ALA A 673 25.61 -7.03 13.53
CA ALA A 673 24.17 -7.22 13.60
C ALA A 673 23.54 -6.21 14.58
N ARG A 674 22.47 -5.54 14.15
CA ARG A 674 21.55 -4.79 15.02
C ARG A 674 20.21 -5.53 15.13
N PRO A 675 19.41 -5.24 16.15
CA PRO A 675 18.06 -5.78 16.23
C PRO A 675 17.24 -5.10 15.14
N ASP A 676 16.59 -5.91 14.33
CA ASP A 676 15.48 -5.43 13.53
C ASP A 676 14.25 -5.43 14.44
N ILE A 677 13.48 -4.35 14.37
CA ILE A 677 12.36 -4.10 15.28
C ILE A 677 11.12 -3.90 14.42
N ILE A 678 10.00 -4.50 14.84
CA ILE A 678 8.66 -4.07 14.43
C ILE A 678 7.96 -3.63 15.70
N GLU A 679 7.39 -2.44 15.64
CA GLU A 679 6.51 -1.93 16.67
C GLU A 679 5.07 -2.11 16.19
N LEU A 680 4.18 -2.61 17.06
CA LEU A 680 2.75 -2.69 16.82
C LEU A 680 2.06 -1.89 17.92
N ILE A 681 1.19 -0.96 17.54
CA ILE A 681 0.35 -0.20 18.46
C ILE A 681 -1.11 -0.64 18.32
N ASN A 682 -1.77 -0.93 19.44
CA ASN A 682 -3.21 -1.14 19.45
C ASN A 682 -3.94 0.19 19.59
N ILE A 683 -4.48 0.73 18.49
CA ILE A 683 -5.25 1.99 18.49
C ILE A 683 -6.74 1.79 18.82
N SER A 684 -7.20 0.54 18.98
CA SER A 684 -8.59 0.25 19.32
C SER A 684 -8.87 0.45 20.82
N ASP A 685 -10.16 0.50 21.18
CA ASP A 685 -10.65 0.58 22.55
C ASP A 685 -10.64 -0.80 23.27
N ARG A 686 -10.26 -1.88 22.58
CA ARG A 686 -10.30 -3.26 23.09
C ARG A 686 -8.92 -3.90 23.13
N PRO A 687 -8.61 -4.75 24.13
CA PRO A 687 -7.39 -5.53 24.12
C PRO A 687 -7.36 -6.53 22.94
N ILE A 688 -6.22 -6.64 22.26
CA ILE A 688 -6.02 -7.59 21.15
C ILE A 688 -5.11 -8.71 21.63
N SER A 689 -5.59 -9.95 21.62
CA SER A 689 -4.73 -11.11 21.81
C SER A 689 -4.03 -11.44 20.50
N ILE A 690 -2.71 -11.61 20.57
CA ILE A 690 -1.86 -11.92 19.42
C ILE A 690 -1.28 -13.34 19.49
N ARG A 691 -1.80 -14.16 20.40
CA ARG A 691 -1.40 -15.56 20.51
C ARG A 691 -1.75 -16.30 19.22
N ASN A 692 -0.81 -17.10 18.72
CA ASN A 692 -0.88 -17.85 17.46
C ASN A 692 -1.00 -16.98 16.21
N TRP A 693 -0.69 -15.69 16.29
CA TRP A 693 -0.54 -14.88 15.09
C TRP A 693 0.69 -15.34 14.32
N SER A 694 0.52 -15.65 13.04
CA SER A 694 1.62 -15.95 12.11
C SER A 694 2.20 -14.67 11.55
N LEU A 695 3.50 -14.49 11.69
CA LEU A 695 4.24 -13.42 11.06
C LEU A 695 4.66 -13.87 9.66
N VAL A 696 4.15 -13.21 8.63
CA VAL A 696 4.42 -13.55 7.23
C VAL A 696 5.07 -12.38 6.52
N ALA A 697 6.27 -12.59 5.98
CA ALA A 697 6.94 -11.63 5.12
C ALA A 697 6.55 -11.87 3.66
N ASN A 698 6.02 -10.84 2.99
CA ASN A 698 5.65 -10.91 1.58
C ASN A 698 6.59 -10.03 0.74
N THR A 699 7.28 -10.66 -0.20
CA THR A 699 8.20 -9.98 -1.14
C THR A 699 7.57 -9.64 -2.47
N GLY A 700 6.25 -9.84 -2.59
CA GLY A 700 5.45 -9.68 -3.81
C GLY A 700 5.36 -10.98 -4.62
N SER A 701 6.41 -11.80 -4.60
CA SER A 701 6.46 -13.07 -5.33
C SER A 701 6.34 -14.31 -4.44
N LEU A 702 6.69 -14.20 -3.15
CA LEU A 702 6.57 -15.27 -2.18
C LEU A 702 6.17 -14.71 -0.81
N ALA A 703 5.22 -15.39 -0.16
CA ALA A 703 4.85 -15.17 1.23
C ALA A 703 5.55 -16.24 2.08
N TYR A 704 6.40 -15.81 3.00
CA TYR A 704 7.22 -16.68 3.84
C TYR A 704 6.83 -16.49 5.30
N GLU A 705 6.41 -17.56 5.97
CA GLU A 705 6.12 -17.52 7.40
C GLU A 705 7.43 -17.49 8.19
N LEU A 706 7.65 -16.38 8.90
CA LEU A 706 8.83 -16.15 9.75
C LEU A 706 8.70 -16.83 11.10
N GLY A 707 7.47 -17.00 11.59
CA GLY A 707 7.17 -17.67 12.86
C GLY A 707 5.76 -17.38 13.34
N ALA A 708 5.37 -18.00 14.44
CA ALA A 708 4.08 -17.77 15.10
C ALA A 708 4.30 -17.34 16.55
N ILE A 709 3.58 -16.31 16.98
CA ILE A 709 3.72 -15.75 18.33
C ILE A 709 3.07 -16.72 19.34
N ASP A 710 3.89 -17.47 20.07
CA ASP A 710 3.45 -18.45 21.07
C ASP A 710 3.47 -17.87 22.50
N LYS A 711 4.37 -16.93 22.76
CA LYS A 711 4.55 -16.23 24.03
C LYS A 711 5.17 -14.84 23.81
N ALA A 712 5.18 -13.98 24.82
CA ALA A 712 5.98 -12.76 24.79
C ALA A 712 6.66 -12.49 26.13
N ILE A 713 7.83 -11.88 26.09
CA ILE A 713 8.64 -11.52 27.25
C ILE A 713 8.30 -10.09 27.66
N GLY A 714 8.05 -9.87 28.95
CA GLY A 714 7.86 -8.54 29.49
C GLY A 714 7.93 -8.55 31.01
N TYR A 715 7.90 -7.36 31.62
CA TYR A 715 7.82 -7.24 33.06
C TYR A 715 6.40 -7.52 33.56
N SER A 716 6.22 -8.52 34.42
CA SER A 716 4.95 -8.76 35.10
C SER A 716 4.91 -8.01 36.44
N ARG A 717 3.91 -7.15 36.61
CA ARG A 717 3.62 -6.51 37.90
C ARG A 717 3.13 -7.50 38.96
N GLU A 718 2.48 -8.59 38.54
CA GLU A 718 1.97 -9.63 39.43
C GLU A 718 3.10 -10.46 40.03
N PHE A 719 4.07 -10.86 39.20
CA PHE A 719 5.21 -11.69 39.64
C PHE A 719 6.43 -10.87 40.08
N GLY A 720 6.42 -9.55 39.86
CA GLY A 720 7.51 -8.66 40.27
C GLY A 720 8.80 -8.90 39.49
N GLY A 721 8.71 -9.20 38.18
CA GLY A 721 9.88 -9.47 37.37
C GLY A 721 9.58 -10.01 35.97
N ARG A 722 10.67 -10.36 35.27
CA ARG A 722 10.64 -10.88 33.89
C ARG A 722 9.80 -12.14 33.80
N THR A 723 8.78 -12.12 32.94
CA THR A 723 7.88 -13.25 32.70
C THR A 723 7.73 -13.46 31.19
N ALA A 724 7.58 -14.72 30.78
CA ALA A 724 7.14 -15.07 29.44
C ALA A 724 5.64 -15.37 29.50
N ASP A 725 4.81 -14.43 29.02
CA ASP A 725 3.37 -14.56 28.95
C ASP A 725 2.97 -15.51 27.81
N PRO A 726 2.34 -16.66 28.09
CA PRO A 726 1.89 -17.61 27.06
C PRO A 726 0.63 -17.15 26.31
N ASN A 727 0.05 -16.00 26.67
CA ASN A 727 -1.10 -15.41 26.00
C ASN A 727 -0.91 -13.90 25.83
N PRO A 728 0.03 -13.46 24.98
CA PRO A 728 0.33 -12.05 24.82
C PRO A 728 -0.90 -11.25 24.34
N VAL A 729 -1.15 -10.14 25.02
CA VAL A 729 -2.24 -9.20 24.73
C VAL A 729 -1.68 -7.79 24.64
N ILE A 730 -2.06 -7.07 23.59
CA ILE A 730 -1.81 -5.63 23.45
C ILE A 730 -3.03 -4.89 24.00
N ARG A 731 -2.88 -4.14 25.09
CA ARG A 731 -3.99 -3.34 25.66
C ARG A 731 -4.31 -2.13 24.76
N PRO A 732 -5.49 -1.51 24.92
CA PRO A 732 -5.81 -0.24 24.25
C PRO A 732 -4.72 0.81 24.48
N GLY A 733 -4.19 1.38 23.39
CA GLY A 733 -3.13 2.40 23.42
C GLY A 733 -1.73 1.89 23.81
N GLU A 734 -1.54 0.58 23.99
CA GLU A 734 -0.24 -0.01 24.30
C GLU A 734 0.50 -0.53 23.06
N TYR A 735 1.80 -0.75 23.26
CA TYR A 735 2.73 -1.24 22.23
C TYR A 735 3.08 -2.71 22.45
N PHE A 736 3.39 -3.37 21.34
CA PHE A 736 4.00 -4.69 21.29
C PHE A 736 5.20 -4.65 20.35
N TYR A 737 6.28 -5.33 20.74
CA TYR A 737 7.51 -5.35 19.97
C TYR A 737 7.78 -6.74 19.40
N LEU A 738 8.17 -6.80 18.14
CA LEU A 738 8.82 -7.96 17.53
C LEU A 738 10.29 -7.59 17.33
N CYS A 739 11.19 -8.50 17.66
CA CYS A 739 12.61 -8.34 17.32
C CYS A 739 13.23 -9.69 16.95
N ASN A 740 14.38 -9.68 16.28
CA ASN A 740 15.19 -10.88 16.09
C ASN A 740 16.26 -11.08 17.20
N ASN A 741 16.37 -10.13 18.14
CA ASN A 741 17.37 -10.19 19.20
C ASN A 741 16.98 -9.36 20.43
N ALA A 742 16.47 -10.01 21.47
CA ALA A 742 15.96 -9.32 22.65
C ALA A 742 17.06 -8.68 23.51
N GLU A 743 18.28 -9.24 23.51
CA GLU A 743 19.41 -8.72 24.27
C GLU A 743 19.84 -7.34 23.75
N ILE A 744 20.05 -7.22 22.43
CA ILE A 744 20.46 -5.94 21.83
C ILE A 744 19.30 -4.94 21.88
N PHE A 745 18.07 -5.41 21.69
CA PHE A 745 16.87 -4.59 21.85
C PHE A 745 16.84 -3.92 23.24
N ASP A 746 17.11 -4.68 24.31
CA ASP A 746 17.19 -4.14 25.67
C ASP A 746 18.33 -3.11 25.84
N PHE A 747 19.51 -3.34 25.24
CA PHE A 747 20.58 -2.34 25.29
C PHE A 747 20.23 -1.02 24.58
N GLU A 748 19.36 -1.07 23.57
CA GLU A 748 18.92 0.12 22.84
C GLU A 748 17.73 0.83 23.50
N HIS A 749 16.73 0.06 23.91
CA HIS A 749 15.41 0.55 24.34
C HIS A 749 15.09 0.30 25.82
N GLY A 750 15.83 -0.59 26.48
CA GLY A 750 15.61 -0.99 27.88
C GLY A 750 15.93 0.08 28.90
N SER A 751 15.38 -0.11 30.10
CA SER A 751 15.53 0.76 31.26
C SER A 751 15.32 -0.06 32.54
N PRO A 752 16.37 -0.73 33.06
CA PRO A 752 17.78 -0.52 32.77
C PRO A 752 18.30 -1.34 31.58
N ARG A 753 19.27 -0.77 30.84
CA ARG A 753 19.95 -1.41 29.70
C ARG A 753 20.92 -2.50 30.14
N ASN A 754 20.43 -3.68 30.50
CA ASN A 754 21.20 -4.76 31.09
C ASN A 754 21.30 -6.01 30.20
N GLY A 755 20.70 -5.98 29.00
CA GLY A 755 20.63 -7.09 28.06
C GLY A 755 19.50 -8.08 28.35
N SER A 756 18.57 -7.75 29.25
CA SER A 756 17.50 -8.64 29.68
C SER A 756 16.16 -7.91 29.77
N TRP A 757 15.47 -7.83 28.64
CA TRP A 757 14.13 -7.22 28.56
C TRP A 757 13.14 -7.84 29.56
N GLY A 758 12.35 -6.98 30.21
CA GLY A 758 11.35 -7.33 31.20
C GLY A 758 11.91 -7.41 32.63
N SER A 759 13.14 -6.93 32.85
CA SER A 759 13.78 -6.92 34.17
C SER A 759 13.30 -5.77 35.07
N SER A 760 12.63 -4.78 34.49
CA SER A 760 12.17 -3.56 35.17
C SER A 760 10.73 -3.18 34.82
N LEU A 761 10.07 -2.45 35.71
CA LEU A 761 8.71 -1.93 35.51
C LEU A 761 8.56 -1.09 34.23
N ASN A 762 9.63 -0.48 33.75
CA ASN A 762 9.64 0.32 32.52
C ASN A 762 9.71 -0.54 31.24
N GLU A 763 9.87 -1.86 31.38
CA GLU A 763 9.94 -2.85 30.29
C GLU A 763 8.70 -3.77 30.34
N ALA A 764 7.54 -3.18 30.67
CA ALA A 764 6.27 -3.90 30.77
C ALA A 764 5.66 -4.26 29.40
N MET A 765 6.07 -3.55 28.34
CA MET A 765 5.60 -3.82 26.98
C MET A 765 6.04 -5.22 26.54
N PRO A 766 5.13 -6.06 26.02
CA PRO A 766 5.51 -7.40 25.63
C PRO A 766 6.38 -7.38 24.36
N LEU A 767 7.40 -8.22 24.37
CA LEU A 767 8.39 -8.40 23.30
C LEU A 767 8.40 -9.87 22.87
N TYR A 768 8.24 -10.13 21.58
CA TYR A 768 8.50 -11.45 21.00
C TYR A 768 9.82 -11.44 20.22
N GLU A 769 10.66 -12.42 20.52
CA GLU A 769 11.91 -12.66 19.83
C GLU A 769 11.67 -13.75 18.77
N ILE A 770 11.83 -13.37 17.52
CA ILE A 770 11.77 -14.27 16.36
C ILE A 770 13.10 -15.01 16.29
N ASP A 771 13.03 -16.28 15.90
CA ASP A 771 14.24 -17.08 15.70
C ASP A 771 15.12 -16.44 14.59
N ASP A 772 16.36 -16.11 14.94
CA ASP A 772 17.34 -15.51 14.02
C ASP A 772 17.60 -16.44 12.81
N ASP A 773 17.36 -17.75 12.94
CA ASP A 773 17.44 -18.71 11.83
C ASP A 773 16.31 -18.54 10.80
N THR A 774 15.13 -18.09 11.23
CA THR A 774 13.97 -17.85 10.35
C THR A 774 13.81 -16.39 9.98
N TRP A 775 14.69 -15.51 10.47
CA TRP A 775 14.65 -14.08 10.24
C TRP A 775 15.14 -13.68 8.82
N GLY A 776 14.26 -13.86 7.85
CA GLY A 776 14.47 -13.46 6.47
C GLY A 776 13.63 -14.26 5.47
N VAL A 777 13.64 -13.83 4.20
CA VAL A 777 12.89 -14.51 3.13
C VAL A 777 13.82 -15.38 2.30
N ARG A 778 13.53 -16.68 2.25
CA ARG A 778 14.37 -17.68 1.57
C ARG A 778 13.87 -17.96 0.15
N PHE A 779 14.79 -17.93 -0.80
CA PHE A 779 14.57 -18.24 -2.20
C PHE A 779 15.45 -19.41 -2.63
N GLN A 780 14.88 -20.36 -3.34
CA GLN A 780 15.65 -21.48 -3.88
C GLN A 780 16.44 -21.03 -5.12
N ILE A 781 17.74 -21.31 -5.12
CA ILE A 781 18.65 -20.98 -6.20
C ILE A 781 18.46 -21.97 -7.34
N ARG A 782 18.12 -21.45 -8.52
CA ARG A 782 17.95 -22.24 -9.75
C ARG A 782 19.22 -22.30 -10.58
N SER A 783 19.94 -21.18 -10.68
CA SER A 783 21.20 -21.13 -11.41
C SER A 783 22.11 -20.03 -10.88
N VAL A 784 23.40 -20.28 -10.95
CA VAL A 784 24.44 -19.28 -10.69
C VAL A 784 25.27 -19.12 -11.95
N SER A 785 25.42 -17.89 -12.42
CA SER A 785 26.28 -17.55 -13.57
C SER A 785 27.28 -16.47 -13.17
N GLU A 786 28.46 -16.54 -13.76
CA GLU A 786 29.56 -15.61 -13.50
C GLU A 786 30.11 -15.10 -14.82
N SER A 787 30.38 -13.80 -14.88
CA SER A 787 30.85 -13.14 -16.10
C SER A 787 31.75 -11.96 -15.74
N ARG A 788 32.52 -11.46 -16.71
CA ARG A 788 33.25 -10.20 -16.53
C ARG A 788 32.38 -9.01 -16.97
N GLY A 789 32.31 -8.00 -16.11
CA GLY A 789 31.68 -6.70 -16.40
C GLY A 789 32.58 -5.78 -17.23
N ALA A 790 32.07 -4.59 -17.55
CA ALA A 790 32.74 -3.59 -18.39
C ALA A 790 34.13 -3.17 -17.86
N ASN A 791 34.32 -3.17 -16.54
CA ASN A 791 35.57 -2.81 -15.88
C ASN A 791 36.48 -4.03 -15.60
N ASN A 792 36.25 -5.15 -16.30
CA ASN A 792 36.97 -6.42 -16.08
C ASN A 792 36.78 -7.04 -14.67
N GLN A 793 35.82 -6.53 -13.90
CA GLN A 793 35.41 -7.04 -12.58
C GLN A 793 34.46 -8.23 -12.75
N TRP A 794 34.50 -9.17 -11.81
CA TRP A 794 33.57 -10.30 -11.81
C TRP A 794 32.17 -9.87 -11.38
N ILE A 795 31.16 -10.41 -12.07
CA ILE A 795 29.74 -10.23 -11.73
C ILE A 795 29.15 -11.63 -11.57
N SER A 796 28.68 -11.95 -10.37
CA SER A 796 27.90 -13.14 -10.08
C SER A 796 26.41 -12.82 -10.14
N ARG A 797 25.67 -13.65 -10.87
CA ARG A 797 24.21 -13.58 -10.96
C ARG A 797 23.61 -14.85 -10.38
N VAL A 798 22.80 -14.68 -9.33
CA VAL A 798 22.10 -15.76 -8.66
C VAL A 798 20.63 -15.68 -9.04
N THR A 799 20.18 -16.60 -9.89
CA THR A 799 18.80 -16.68 -10.37
C THR A 799 18.00 -17.62 -9.48
N CYS A 800 16.89 -17.12 -8.97
CA CYS A 800 15.94 -17.84 -8.12
C CYS A 800 14.72 -18.35 -8.93
N GLY A 801 14.02 -19.34 -8.39
CA GLY A 801 12.91 -20.01 -9.07
C GLY A 801 11.59 -19.24 -9.06
N ASN A 802 11.01 -18.94 -10.23
CA ASN A 802 9.64 -18.42 -10.41
C ASN A 802 9.30 -17.09 -9.71
N GLU A 803 10.30 -16.29 -9.38
CA GLU A 803 10.11 -14.99 -8.71
C GLU A 803 9.71 -13.86 -9.67
N SER A 804 9.13 -12.79 -9.12
CA SER A 804 8.67 -11.60 -9.87
C SER A 804 8.95 -10.29 -9.14
N TRP A 805 10.18 -10.13 -8.67
CA TRP A 805 10.66 -8.97 -7.92
C TRP A 805 10.64 -7.67 -8.75
N LYS A 806 10.46 -6.55 -8.06
CA LYS A 806 10.69 -5.22 -8.65
C LYS A 806 12.19 -5.04 -8.92
N ARG A 807 12.51 -4.27 -9.96
CA ARG A 807 13.91 -3.95 -10.28
C ARG A 807 14.55 -3.23 -9.09
N ASP A 808 15.74 -3.69 -8.71
CA ASP A 808 16.56 -3.12 -7.63
C ASP A 808 15.87 -3.07 -6.24
N GLN A 809 14.81 -3.87 -6.03
CA GLN A 809 14.12 -4.07 -4.75
C GLN A 809 15.07 -4.46 -3.61
N PHE A 810 16.08 -5.26 -3.89
CA PHE A 810 17.03 -5.77 -2.89
C PHE A 810 18.42 -5.10 -2.99
N LEU A 811 18.53 -3.95 -3.67
CA LEU A 811 19.80 -3.23 -3.74
C LEU A 811 20.22 -2.77 -2.33
N ASN A 812 21.46 -3.07 -1.96
CA ASN A 812 22.11 -2.86 -0.67
C ASN A 812 21.64 -3.78 0.47
N GLU A 813 20.70 -4.69 0.24
CA GLU A 813 20.28 -5.70 1.22
C GLU A 813 21.38 -6.73 1.48
N VAL A 814 21.30 -7.42 2.62
CA VAL A 814 22.19 -8.52 2.98
C VAL A 814 21.57 -9.85 2.59
N ALA A 815 22.26 -10.60 1.75
CA ALA A 815 21.91 -11.96 1.37
C ALA A 815 22.76 -12.97 2.13
N GLU A 816 22.12 -13.96 2.76
CA GLU A 816 22.76 -15.13 3.35
C GLU A 816 22.54 -16.36 2.47
N PHE A 817 23.58 -17.16 2.27
CA PHE A 817 23.46 -18.42 1.57
C PHE A 817 23.31 -19.59 2.56
N GLN A 818 22.45 -20.54 2.22
CA GLN A 818 22.11 -21.70 3.06
C GLN A 818 22.07 -22.96 2.22
N THR A 819 22.43 -24.11 2.79
CA THR A 819 22.37 -25.39 2.09
C THR A 819 21.83 -26.51 2.97
N THR A 820 21.08 -27.42 2.35
CA THR A 820 20.66 -28.69 2.96
C THR A 820 21.59 -29.85 2.59
N ARG A 821 22.62 -29.59 1.76
CA ARG A 821 23.60 -30.61 1.37
C ARG A 821 24.40 -31.06 2.59
N ALA A 822 24.62 -32.37 2.70
CA ALA A 822 25.53 -32.90 3.70
C ALA A 822 26.93 -32.31 3.48
N SER A 823 27.56 -31.80 4.54
CA SER A 823 28.91 -31.23 4.49
C SER A 823 29.85 -32.24 3.84
N THR A 824 30.43 -31.89 2.69
CA THR A 824 31.35 -32.79 2.00
C THR A 824 32.70 -32.80 2.71
N SER A 825 33.50 -33.86 2.50
CA SER A 825 34.85 -33.96 3.06
C SER A 825 35.81 -32.87 2.58
N ARG A 826 35.42 -32.09 1.56
CA ARG A 826 36.03 -30.81 1.22
C ARG A 826 35.30 -29.75 2.03
N SER A 827 35.93 -29.21 3.07
CA SER A 827 35.42 -28.18 3.99
C SER A 827 35.01 -26.90 3.27
N VAL A 828 33.94 -26.96 2.49
CA VAL A 828 33.42 -25.94 1.59
C VAL A 828 31.89 -26.05 1.67
N SER A 829 31.25 -25.01 2.17
CA SER A 829 29.81 -24.91 2.39
C SER A 829 29.41 -23.43 2.26
N PRO A 830 28.28 -23.14 1.59
CA PRO A 830 27.70 -21.80 1.52
C PRO A 830 26.99 -21.39 2.81
N ASP A 831 26.73 -22.31 3.73
CA ASP A 831 25.86 -22.08 4.89
C ASP A 831 26.38 -20.96 5.82
N GLY A 832 25.49 -20.01 6.12
CA GLY A 832 25.77 -18.86 6.98
C GLY A 832 26.70 -17.80 6.35
N VAL A 833 26.97 -17.88 5.05
CA VAL A 833 27.78 -16.86 4.36
C VAL A 833 26.91 -15.68 3.95
N ARG A 834 27.28 -14.47 4.39
CA ARG A 834 26.56 -13.23 4.06
C ARG A 834 27.32 -12.33 3.10
N TYR A 835 26.60 -11.78 2.12
CA TYR A 835 27.08 -10.77 1.18
C TYR A 835 26.05 -9.67 0.99
N GLN A 836 26.53 -8.44 0.79
CA GLN A 836 25.67 -7.35 0.37
C GLN A 836 25.37 -7.44 -1.14
N ILE A 837 24.12 -7.24 -1.52
CA ILE A 837 23.66 -7.15 -2.91
C ILE A 837 23.99 -5.75 -3.42
N ASN A 838 25.08 -5.61 -4.17
CA ASN A 838 25.61 -4.31 -4.62
C ASN A 838 25.33 -4.01 -6.11
N GLY A 839 25.00 -5.02 -6.91
CA GLY A 839 24.64 -4.86 -8.33
C GLY A 839 23.12 -4.78 -8.57
N GLY A 840 22.33 -4.77 -7.49
CA GLY A 840 20.87 -4.74 -7.52
C GLY A 840 20.23 -6.08 -7.87
N ASN A 841 19.03 -6.04 -8.44
CA ASN A 841 18.33 -7.24 -8.88
C ASN A 841 17.41 -6.95 -10.08
N THR A 842 17.16 -8.02 -10.84
CA THR A 842 16.10 -8.05 -11.85
C THR A 842 14.88 -8.79 -11.31
N ARG A 843 13.97 -9.23 -12.19
CA ARG A 843 12.74 -9.97 -11.85
C ARG A 843 12.97 -11.18 -10.93
N ASN A 844 14.07 -11.91 -11.10
CA ASN A 844 14.33 -13.15 -10.35
C ASN A 844 15.82 -13.43 -10.14
N THR A 845 16.66 -12.43 -10.38
CA THR A 845 18.12 -12.61 -10.34
C THR A 845 18.74 -11.53 -9.49
N LEU A 846 19.42 -11.94 -8.44
CA LEU A 846 20.25 -11.10 -7.59
C LEU A 846 21.62 -10.91 -8.27
N ILE A 847 22.15 -9.70 -8.22
CA ILE A 847 23.40 -9.33 -8.87
C ILE A 847 24.42 -8.90 -7.81
N PHE A 848 25.55 -9.60 -7.80
CA PHE A 848 26.68 -9.32 -6.93
C PHE A 848 27.88 -8.91 -7.78
N ASP A 849 28.22 -7.64 -7.73
CA ASP A 849 29.37 -7.06 -8.41
C ASP A 849 30.64 -7.30 -7.62
N THR A 850 31.77 -7.41 -8.31
CA THR A 850 33.14 -7.62 -7.81
C THR A 850 33.45 -9.00 -7.23
N PHE A 851 32.56 -9.99 -7.37
CA PHE A 851 32.72 -11.32 -6.74
C PHE A 851 32.48 -12.50 -7.69
N LYS A 852 33.14 -13.62 -7.38
CA LYS A 852 32.79 -14.96 -7.88
C LYS A 852 32.19 -15.81 -6.76
N LEU A 853 30.89 -15.70 -6.56
CA LEU A 853 30.15 -16.42 -5.54
C LEU A 853 30.21 -17.94 -5.68
N LYS A 854 30.15 -18.47 -6.91
CA LYS A 854 30.17 -19.91 -7.17
C LYS A 854 31.52 -20.51 -6.79
N GLU A 855 32.62 -19.86 -7.18
CA GLU A 855 33.98 -20.32 -6.89
C GLU A 855 34.31 -20.21 -5.38
N TYR A 856 33.88 -19.12 -4.73
CA TYR A 856 34.33 -18.78 -3.37
C TYR A 856 33.33 -19.06 -2.25
N SER A 857 32.14 -19.55 -2.56
CA SER A 857 31.16 -19.93 -1.53
C SER A 857 30.51 -21.27 -1.78
N ASP A 858 30.91 -21.99 -2.84
CA ASP A 858 30.31 -23.28 -3.25
C ASP A 858 28.79 -23.23 -3.31
N ILE A 859 28.25 -22.12 -3.83
CA ILE A 859 26.83 -21.97 -4.02
C ILE A 859 26.45 -22.75 -5.28
N GLN A 860 25.45 -23.62 -5.17
CA GLN A 860 25.00 -24.50 -6.23
C GLN A 860 23.48 -24.38 -6.45
N PRO A 861 22.96 -24.74 -7.63
CA PRO A 861 21.52 -24.94 -7.82
C PRO A 861 20.96 -25.91 -6.77
N GLY A 862 19.81 -25.56 -6.19
CA GLY A 862 19.18 -26.31 -5.09
C GLY A 862 19.52 -25.77 -3.70
N ASP A 863 20.58 -24.98 -3.55
CA ASP A 863 20.84 -24.20 -2.33
C ASP A 863 19.83 -23.04 -2.21
N TYR A 864 19.85 -22.34 -1.08
CA TYR A 864 18.97 -21.21 -0.80
C TYR A 864 19.76 -19.91 -0.65
N VAL A 865 19.14 -18.82 -1.07
CA VAL A 865 19.55 -17.46 -0.72
C VAL A 865 18.45 -16.83 0.12
N MET A 866 18.79 -16.36 1.31
CA MET A 866 17.92 -15.69 2.24
C MET A 866 18.23 -14.19 2.22
N ILE A 867 17.24 -13.35 1.95
CA ILE A 867 17.35 -11.92 2.25
C ILE A 867 17.18 -11.79 3.76
N VAL A 868 18.25 -11.39 4.45
CA VAL A 868 18.31 -11.33 5.92
C VAL A 868 17.47 -10.17 6.39
N GLY A 869 16.63 -10.42 7.39
CA GLY A 869 15.70 -9.43 7.93
C GLY A 869 14.56 -9.09 6.99
N MET A 870 13.90 -7.96 7.28
CA MET A 870 12.81 -7.47 6.46
C MET A 870 13.36 -6.61 5.32
N PRO A 871 13.04 -6.93 4.05
CA PRO A 871 13.45 -6.11 2.93
C PRO A 871 12.95 -4.67 3.10
N ARG A 872 13.84 -3.70 2.87
CA ARG A 872 13.53 -2.26 2.97
C ARG A 872 12.45 -1.83 2.00
N VAL A 873 12.32 -2.51 0.87
CA VAL A 873 11.30 -2.25 -0.16
C VAL A 873 10.34 -3.44 -0.21
N GLY A 874 9.09 -3.19 0.17
CA GLY A 874 8.00 -4.16 0.07
C GLY A 874 7.74 -4.59 -1.38
N GLY A 875 7.17 -5.80 -1.50
CA GLY A 875 6.73 -6.42 -2.75
C GLY A 875 5.83 -5.56 -3.61
#